data_AF-A0A3D6ES45-F1
#
_entry.id   AF-A0A3D6ES45-F1
#
_cell.length_a   1.000
_cell.length_b   1.000
_cell.length_c   1.000
_cell.angle_alpha   90.00
_cell.angle_beta   90.00
_cell.angle_gamma   90.00
#
_symmetry.space_group_name_H-M   'P 1'
#
loop_
_entity.id
_entity.type
_entity.pdbx_description
1 polymer ?
#
loop_
_entity_poly.entity_id
_entity_poly.type
_entity_poly.pdbx_seq_one_letter_code
_entity_poly.pdbx_strand_id
1 'polypeptide(L)'
;MVPFIFRRALMAFLIGAPALVFAQAPGNGMFVAYNSDGNQGFAFVTFVDVPNTTTVRFNDNEWNGSPIGGGGAFNAGESGISWTNNTGGTIFAGTVITITNLNTVPVASLGSMSGGTMTLGNDNEVIYMFIGTDASTPTTFITAIGNDGFGANGSIVNTGLTAGSTATAITGDEDIMIYNGSINCTGTVTTCATAIATPANWVTQDTAGDDSGGAVPNFPASVPCNFYGIAFGTVTYYSRNATLGGQWDSNTAWTTNSDGTGGPLATGVWPRRHDNVVIRSGHSITVNSTSDNRSCGVSPDGLALANVGPFVSSNLAMFYHVGDITISGTLNVTGIEMMTGGYTHVMAGGTFSLGSNLVQVGYLEVDASSIFSSLDDLVLTGNSVTIINTNSTSTDDLVIDHTNATLCGTGTATLQNGSGSQVTYTNLGTVNQICTSFTINCTGGGCTGFPVVGTAVVITGITGPGGIGASNGTSALVLWLDANRITAANGATVTAWNDVSGYGNNFTAGNGAVFNTNNVNGYPALSFNGTSHYFQRPFTASLATNTFTLFSANNVTASGFYKAVFSNRDDPPGNETRGAILYAVPTSNNWSFWTGHASIAWEQLNTAVSTVGSWATQSIEYRPIANGKRISINNAAPLQGTTTLNQNTSQPIRVGAGLNESVTPNYFFSGTMGEVIMYNAAVNEAQKIIINNYLAAKYAFTLSANDLYAMDDVGNGNFDHQVAGIGQASDGSRHVDAKGSGAVRMWNPSGLANNEFMIWGHNGLDFSGGNTAVDGVVIRERLNRIWRVSENSDVGSVSVSFDLAGTLGSALGSNLRLLIDRDGDGFADNDVTPVAGSFSGTTVTFSGINFQNGDRFTIGNTNISLPLPIELLSFDASVIQNEVLLQWATASELNNDYFTVQRSQSGESWEAIEEIKGSPESQVRIDYQATDTKPHIGVSYYRLKQTDYDGTSTYSSIKRVQVDESYQLKAYPNPTTGKLTVTTGFNLEPQDIRLLNTIGQQVPILIHQHGGEAQIEAINPPPGIYILQVRKGFWQQSLRIRID
;
A
#
# COMPACT_ATOMS: atom_id res chain seq x y z
N MET A 1 19.54 57.64 -20.08
CA MET A 1 19.65 58.70 -19.06
C MET A 1 20.24 58.09 -17.81
N VAL A 2 21.23 58.79 -17.25
CA VAL A 2 22.17 58.51 -16.13
C VAL A 2 21.47 58.81 -14.76
N PRO A 3 21.97 58.52 -13.51
CA PRO A 3 23.10 57.70 -12.97
C PRO A 3 22.87 56.84 -11.67
N PHE A 4 23.83 55.93 -11.40
CA PHE A 4 24.62 55.61 -10.17
C PHE A 4 24.12 55.86 -8.72
N ILE A 5 24.49 54.94 -7.77
CA ILE A 5 25.59 55.11 -6.76
C ILE A 5 25.81 53.83 -5.88
N PHE A 6 27.07 53.35 -5.87
CA PHE A 6 27.93 52.67 -4.85
C PHE A 6 27.32 51.92 -3.63
N ARG A 7 27.87 50.78 -3.14
CA ARG A 7 29.27 50.55 -2.74
C ARG A 7 29.70 49.06 -2.77
N ARG A 8 30.95 48.85 -3.20
CA ARG A 8 31.80 47.68 -2.89
C ARG A 8 32.31 47.79 -1.45
N ALA A 9 32.39 46.67 -0.74
CA ALA A 9 33.40 46.41 0.28
C ALA A 9 33.94 44.99 0.08
N LEU A 10 35.26 44.91 -0.08
CA LEU A 10 36.06 43.71 -0.30
C LEU A 10 36.56 43.22 1.07
N MET A 11 36.35 41.95 1.42
CA MET A 11 37.21 41.26 2.39
C MET A 11 37.24 39.77 2.06
N ALA A 12 38.37 39.33 1.52
CA ALA A 12 38.76 37.94 1.41
C ALA A 12 39.69 37.64 2.59
N PHE A 13 39.31 36.69 3.47
CA PHE A 13 40.18 35.83 4.29
C PHE A 13 39.29 34.90 5.16
N LEU A 14 39.08 33.65 4.76
CA LEU A 14 39.63 32.47 5.46
C LEU A 14 39.17 31.18 4.75
N ILE A 15 40.14 30.32 4.51
CA ILE A 15 40.02 28.94 4.08
C ILE A 15 39.48 28.12 5.26
N GLY A 16 38.51 27.25 5.01
CA GLY A 16 37.96 26.31 5.97
C GLY A 16 36.44 26.17 5.81
N ALA A 17 35.99 25.21 4.99
CA ALA A 17 34.61 24.77 5.00
C ALA A 17 34.20 24.39 6.45
N PRO A 18 32.98 24.69 6.91
CA PRO A 18 32.57 24.24 8.23
C PRO A 18 32.57 22.72 8.22
N ALA A 19 33.43 22.11 9.04
CA ALA A 19 33.19 20.76 9.50
C ALA A 19 31.77 20.73 10.07
N LEU A 20 30.96 19.78 9.61
CA LEU A 20 29.59 19.60 10.08
C LEU A 20 29.55 19.57 11.60
N VAL A 21 28.60 20.32 12.14
CA VAL A 21 28.43 20.67 13.55
C VAL A 21 28.06 19.42 14.37
N PHE A 22 28.94 19.00 15.28
CA PHE A 22 28.64 17.98 16.28
C PHE A 22 28.18 18.60 17.62
N ALA A 23 27.17 17.98 18.25
CA ALA A 23 26.69 18.11 19.63
C ALA A 23 26.84 19.48 20.32
N GLN A 24 26.09 20.50 19.88
CA GLN A 24 26.08 21.82 20.52
C GLN A 24 24.94 22.03 21.53
N ALA A 25 24.26 20.98 21.99
CA ALA A 25 23.14 21.14 22.92
C ALA A 25 23.13 20.11 24.06
N PRO A 26 22.70 20.51 25.27
CA PRO A 26 22.31 19.62 26.37
C PRO A 26 21.41 18.47 25.90
N GLY A 27 21.68 17.25 26.37
CA GLY A 27 20.91 16.05 26.08
C GLY A 27 21.17 15.45 24.69
N ASN A 28 22.18 15.90 23.95
CA ASN A 28 22.63 15.25 22.69
C ASN A 28 23.46 13.97 22.91
N GLY A 29 23.74 13.64 24.17
CA GLY A 29 24.28 12.36 24.62
C GLY A 29 23.91 12.15 26.09
N MET A 30 23.94 10.90 26.56
CA MET A 30 23.57 10.53 27.93
C MET A 30 24.52 9.43 28.44
N PHE A 31 24.85 9.45 29.73
CA PHE A 31 25.50 8.31 30.37
C PHE A 31 24.50 7.16 30.55
N VAL A 32 24.97 5.94 30.34
CA VAL A 32 24.17 4.69 30.42
C VAL A 32 24.83 3.63 31.31
N ALA A 33 26.06 3.89 31.76
CA ALA A 33 26.71 3.14 32.81
C ALA A 33 27.74 3.99 33.54
N TYR A 34 28.00 3.65 34.80
CA TYR A 34 28.99 4.24 35.69
C TYR A 34 29.54 3.13 36.59
N ASN A 35 30.84 3.14 36.85
CA ASN A 35 31.51 2.24 37.78
C ASN A 35 32.67 2.96 38.47
N SER A 36 32.55 3.24 39.77
CA SER A 36 33.62 3.77 40.63
C SER A 36 34.42 2.69 41.35
N ASP A 37 34.01 1.42 41.31
CA ASP A 37 34.74 0.35 41.99
C ASP A 37 35.63 -0.49 41.04
N GLY A 38 36.72 -1.04 41.56
CA GLY A 38 37.65 -1.91 40.86
C GLY A 38 38.19 -1.32 39.55
N ASN A 39 37.78 -1.92 38.42
CA ASN A 39 38.12 -1.40 37.10
C ASN A 39 37.14 -0.29 36.68
N GLN A 40 37.46 0.93 37.11
CA GLN A 40 36.62 2.10 36.91
C GLN A 40 36.34 2.39 35.44
N GLY A 41 35.11 2.84 35.17
CA GLY A 41 34.64 3.07 33.82
C GLY A 41 33.27 3.73 33.77
N PHE A 42 32.88 4.13 32.56
CA PHE A 42 31.53 4.57 32.28
C PHE A 42 31.17 4.22 30.84
N ALA A 43 29.88 4.31 30.50
CA ALA A 43 29.43 4.23 29.13
C ALA A 43 28.47 5.36 28.81
N PHE A 44 28.47 5.83 27.58
CA PHE A 44 27.59 6.88 27.12
C PHE A 44 27.03 6.58 25.73
N VAL A 45 25.81 7.03 25.47
CA VAL A 45 25.17 7.03 24.17
C VAL A 45 25.18 8.43 23.59
N THR A 46 25.40 8.54 22.27
CA THR A 46 25.18 9.79 21.54
C THR A 46 23.86 9.73 20.80
N PHE A 47 23.10 10.82 20.79
CA PHE A 47 21.81 10.91 20.10
C PHE A 47 21.87 11.69 18.80
N VAL A 48 23.08 12.07 18.38
CA VAL A 48 23.40 12.69 17.11
C VAL A 48 24.61 12.01 16.51
N ASP A 49 24.69 11.98 15.19
CA ASP A 49 25.85 11.44 14.48
C ASP A 49 27.12 12.19 14.86
N VAL A 50 28.20 11.45 15.11
CA VAL A 50 29.52 11.91 15.53
C VAL A 50 30.47 11.81 14.33
N PRO A 51 30.76 12.90 13.60
CA PRO A 51 31.72 12.87 12.49
C PRO A 51 33.10 12.36 12.92
N ASN A 52 33.86 11.79 11.97
CA ASN A 52 35.27 11.51 12.20
C ASN A 52 36.01 12.80 12.61
N THR A 53 37.01 12.68 13.49
CA THR A 53 37.77 13.76 14.15
C THR A 53 37.05 14.54 15.25
N THR A 54 35.80 14.20 15.57
CA THR A 54 35.07 14.83 16.68
C THR A 54 35.69 14.44 18.03
N THR A 55 35.92 15.43 18.89
CA THR A 55 36.41 15.22 20.26
C THR A 55 35.38 15.65 21.30
N VAL A 56 35.10 14.79 22.27
CA VAL A 56 34.29 15.07 23.46
C VAL A 56 35.15 14.90 24.70
N ARG A 57 34.85 15.67 25.75
CA ARG A 57 35.67 15.75 26.95
C ARG A 57 34.86 15.36 28.17
N PHE A 58 35.57 14.78 29.13
CA PHE A 58 35.02 14.32 30.40
C PHE A 58 35.84 14.88 31.54
N ASN A 59 35.14 15.27 32.61
CA ASN A 59 35.76 15.75 33.84
C ASN A 59 34.84 15.41 35.01
N ASP A 60 35.44 15.02 36.13
CA ASP A 60 34.83 14.65 37.41
C ASP A 60 34.98 15.75 38.47
N ASN A 61 35.89 16.72 38.30
CA ASN A 61 36.01 17.85 39.21
C ASN A 61 34.69 18.62 39.34
N GLU A 62 34.41 19.17 40.54
CA GLU A 62 33.13 19.83 40.74
C GLU A 62 33.07 21.16 39.97
N TRP A 63 31.95 21.36 39.27
CA TRP A 63 31.66 22.63 38.62
C TRP A 63 31.27 23.70 39.64
N ASN A 64 31.89 24.88 39.56
CA ASN A 64 31.67 25.96 40.51
C ASN A 64 30.30 26.68 40.41
N GLY A 65 29.46 26.29 39.45
CA GLY A 65 28.11 26.80 39.26
C GLY A 65 28.01 28.19 38.61
N SER A 66 29.12 28.83 38.23
CA SER A 66 29.09 30.14 37.55
C SER A 66 28.86 29.99 36.03
N PRO A 67 28.30 30.99 35.32
CA PRO A 67 28.07 30.88 33.87
C PRO A 67 29.36 30.72 33.06
N ILE A 68 29.29 29.97 31.95
CA ILE A 68 30.37 29.86 30.97
C ILE A 68 30.72 31.26 30.44
N GLY A 69 32.01 31.62 30.46
CA GLY A 69 32.49 32.97 30.10
C GLY A 69 32.28 34.04 31.18
N GLY A 70 31.58 33.73 32.27
CA GLY A 70 31.34 34.60 33.42
C GLY A 70 32.11 34.22 34.69
N GLY A 71 33.15 33.39 34.59
CA GLY A 71 33.90 32.84 35.72
C GLY A 71 33.59 31.38 36.06
N GLY A 72 32.73 30.72 35.27
CA GLY A 72 32.52 29.27 35.34
C GLY A 72 33.82 28.49 35.09
N ALA A 73 34.17 27.60 36.02
CA ALA A 73 35.32 26.72 35.95
C ALA A 73 35.09 25.46 36.79
N PHE A 74 35.78 24.39 36.43
CA PHE A 74 35.95 23.25 37.32
C PHE A 74 36.91 23.61 38.47
N ASN A 75 36.69 23.02 39.64
CA ASN A 75 37.59 23.17 40.78
C ASN A 75 38.98 22.58 40.48
N ALA A 76 39.98 22.98 41.27
CA ALA A 76 41.34 22.47 41.14
C ALA A 76 41.48 21.16 41.91
N GLY A 77 41.90 20.08 41.25
CA GLY A 77 42.08 18.80 41.93
C GLY A 77 42.52 17.66 41.01
N GLU A 78 41.93 17.53 39.83
CA GLU A 78 42.08 16.32 39.00
C GLU A 78 42.21 16.57 37.48
N SER A 79 42.40 15.49 36.71
CA SER A 79 42.73 15.52 35.28
C SER A 79 41.55 15.04 34.42
N GLY A 80 41.00 15.92 33.60
CA GLY A 80 39.98 15.53 32.62
C GLY A 80 40.56 14.72 31.45
N ILE A 81 39.74 13.85 30.88
CA ILE A 81 40.09 13.02 29.72
C ILE A 81 39.33 13.46 28.47
N SER A 82 39.80 13.06 27.29
CA SER A 82 39.18 13.38 26.01
C SER A 82 39.07 12.13 25.15
N TRP A 83 37.86 11.89 24.65
CA TRP A 83 37.57 10.85 23.67
C TRP A 83 37.47 11.47 22.29
N THR A 84 38.05 10.83 21.28
CA THR A 84 37.98 11.28 19.89
C THR A 84 37.47 10.15 18.99
N ASN A 85 36.48 10.46 18.14
CA ASN A 85 36.14 9.59 17.02
C ASN A 85 37.25 9.67 15.96
N ASN A 86 38.08 8.65 15.87
CA ASN A 86 39.09 8.47 14.83
C ASN A 86 38.95 7.12 14.13
N THR A 87 37.71 6.61 14.05
CA THR A 87 37.40 5.30 13.46
C THR A 87 37.53 5.27 11.93
N GLY A 88 37.80 6.41 11.29
CA GLY A 88 37.84 6.56 9.84
C GLY A 88 36.48 6.87 9.22
N GLY A 89 35.42 7.01 10.04
CA GLY A 89 34.07 7.35 9.61
C GLY A 89 33.23 8.01 10.71
N THR A 90 31.98 8.30 10.40
CA THR A 90 30.98 8.81 11.36
C THR A 90 30.55 7.68 12.30
N ILE A 91 30.56 7.92 13.61
CA ILE A 91 29.86 7.07 14.59
C ILE A 91 28.42 7.57 14.66
N PHE A 92 27.45 6.71 14.39
CA PHE A 92 26.06 7.13 14.25
C PHE A 92 25.36 7.33 15.60
N ALA A 93 24.30 8.14 15.61
CA ALA A 93 23.41 8.27 16.75
C ALA A 93 22.86 6.90 17.22
N GLY A 94 22.63 6.77 18.52
CA GLY A 94 22.24 5.54 19.20
C GLY A 94 23.42 4.65 19.60
N THR A 95 24.64 4.91 19.13
CA THR A 95 25.81 4.10 19.49
C THR A 95 26.28 4.34 20.92
N VAL A 96 26.41 3.25 21.70
CA VAL A 96 26.99 3.28 23.05
C VAL A 96 28.50 3.08 22.96
N ILE A 97 29.24 4.00 23.57
CA ILE A 97 30.69 3.95 23.71
C ILE A 97 30.99 3.66 25.17
N THR A 98 31.72 2.58 25.41
CA THR A 98 32.13 2.16 26.76
C THR A 98 33.59 2.52 26.94
N ILE A 99 33.91 3.17 28.07
CA ILE A 99 35.26 3.51 28.48
C ILE A 99 35.58 2.69 29.73
N THR A 100 36.63 1.88 29.66
CA THR A 100 37.13 1.05 30.76
C THR A 100 38.54 1.47 31.14
N ASN A 101 39.05 0.97 32.28
CA ASN A 101 40.43 1.20 32.73
C ASN A 101 40.72 2.68 33.02
N LEU A 102 39.74 3.44 33.52
CA LEU A 102 39.87 4.89 33.76
C LEU A 102 41.05 5.23 34.68
N ASN A 103 41.20 4.44 35.75
CA ASN A 103 42.23 4.56 36.77
C ASN A 103 43.61 4.01 36.36
N THR A 104 43.78 3.49 35.12
CA THR A 104 45.06 2.97 34.61
C THR A 104 45.44 3.47 33.21
N VAL A 105 44.85 2.93 32.15
CA VAL A 105 45.02 3.41 30.77
C VAL A 105 43.65 3.34 30.11
N PRO A 106 42.90 4.46 30.01
CA PRO A 106 41.55 4.45 29.50
C PRO A 106 41.47 3.85 28.09
N VAL A 107 40.56 2.90 27.89
CA VAL A 107 40.28 2.27 26.58
C VAL A 107 38.84 2.51 26.23
N ALA A 108 38.58 2.99 25.02
CA ALA A 108 37.23 3.14 24.49
C ALA A 108 36.88 1.96 23.57
N SER A 109 35.62 1.50 23.60
CA SER A 109 35.11 0.46 22.70
C SER A 109 35.13 0.88 21.22
N LEU A 110 35.00 2.19 20.96
CA LEU A 110 35.14 2.83 19.65
C LEU A 110 35.88 4.16 19.82
N GLY A 111 36.68 4.56 18.84
CA GLY A 111 37.50 5.77 18.90
C GLY A 111 38.75 5.61 19.78
N SER A 112 39.32 6.71 20.25
CA SER A 112 40.52 6.70 21.09
C SER A 112 40.48 7.69 22.23
N MET A 113 41.12 7.33 23.35
CA MET A 113 41.26 8.15 24.55
C MET A 113 42.57 8.95 24.54
N SER A 114 42.54 10.11 25.19
CA SER A 114 43.70 10.99 25.45
C SER A 114 43.47 11.77 26.76
N GLY A 115 44.53 12.36 27.33
CA GLY A 115 44.41 13.19 28.54
C GLY A 115 44.88 12.53 29.85
N GLY A 116 45.39 11.29 29.82
CA GLY A 116 45.91 10.60 31.00
C GLY A 116 44.91 9.62 31.61
N THR A 117 44.86 9.57 32.94
CA THR A 117 43.91 8.78 33.74
C THR A 117 42.93 9.69 34.46
N MET A 118 41.77 9.14 34.82
CA MET A 118 40.73 9.78 35.61
C MET A 118 40.30 8.78 36.71
N THR A 119 39.99 9.23 37.91
CA THR A 119 39.63 8.34 39.03
C THR A 119 38.32 8.80 39.61
N LEU A 120 37.33 7.92 39.63
CA LEU A 120 36.01 8.21 40.16
C LEU A 120 35.97 7.94 41.67
N GLY A 121 35.44 8.89 42.44
CA GLY A 121 35.08 8.67 43.84
C GLY A 121 33.91 7.71 43.98
N ASN A 122 33.88 6.99 45.11
CA ASN A 122 32.77 6.11 45.47
C ASN A 122 31.57 6.88 46.04
N ASP A 123 31.82 8.03 46.68
CA ASP A 123 30.78 8.84 47.33
C ASP A 123 30.67 10.21 46.64
N ASN A 124 29.45 10.71 46.46
CA ASN A 124 29.15 12.06 45.96
C ASN A 124 29.92 12.49 44.68
N GLU A 125 30.05 11.60 43.70
CA GLU A 125 30.82 11.82 42.48
C GLU A 125 29.93 12.24 41.29
N VAL A 126 30.44 13.14 40.44
CA VAL A 126 29.73 13.62 39.25
C VAL A 126 30.64 13.70 38.03
N ILE A 127 30.31 12.94 36.98
CA ILE A 127 31.00 13.04 35.69
C ILE A 127 30.23 13.99 34.76
N TYR A 128 30.93 14.96 34.19
CA TYR A 128 30.42 15.86 33.16
C TYR A 128 30.95 15.46 31.78
N MET A 129 30.08 15.47 30.77
CA MET A 129 30.43 15.34 29.36
C MET A 129 30.20 16.67 28.64
N PHE A 130 31.20 17.18 27.92
CA PHE A 130 31.12 18.50 27.29
C PHE A 130 32.00 18.66 26.04
N ILE A 131 31.70 19.69 25.25
CA ILE A 131 32.61 20.23 24.23
C ILE A 131 33.36 21.41 24.85
N GLY A 132 34.67 21.49 24.58
CA GLY A 132 35.54 22.51 25.15
C GLY A 132 36.87 22.64 24.42
N THR A 133 37.60 23.72 24.74
CA THR A 133 38.93 23.99 24.17
C THR A 133 40.01 23.08 24.75
N ASP A 134 39.84 22.64 25.99
CA ASP A 134 40.63 21.62 26.69
C ASP A 134 39.73 20.83 27.67
N ALA A 135 40.29 19.84 28.37
CA ALA A 135 39.57 18.96 29.30
C ALA A 135 39.11 19.63 30.60
N SER A 136 39.30 20.94 30.76
CA SER A 136 38.84 21.72 31.91
C SER A 136 38.07 23.00 31.53
N THR A 137 37.91 23.29 30.24
CA THR A 137 37.30 24.53 29.75
C THR A 137 36.09 24.23 28.86
N PRO A 138 34.90 24.04 29.46
CA PRO A 138 33.68 23.75 28.72
C PRO A 138 33.18 24.99 27.96
N THR A 139 32.83 24.81 26.69
CA THR A 139 32.02 25.76 25.92
C THR A 139 30.55 25.37 25.93
N THR A 140 30.25 24.07 26.04
CA THR A 140 28.88 23.54 26.05
C THR A 140 28.85 22.21 26.79
N PHE A 141 28.02 22.10 27.83
CA PHE A 141 27.75 20.83 28.49
C PHE A 141 26.75 20.00 27.68
N ILE A 142 27.03 18.70 27.56
CA ILE A 142 26.18 17.73 26.86
C ILE A 142 25.31 16.99 27.89
N THR A 143 25.92 16.42 28.93
CA THR A 143 25.21 15.69 29.99
C THR A 143 26.07 15.58 31.24
N ALA A 144 25.47 15.12 32.33
CA ALA A 144 26.16 14.76 33.56
C ALA A 144 25.47 13.55 34.21
N ILE A 145 26.24 12.76 34.97
CA ILE A 145 25.72 11.71 35.84
C ILE A 145 26.31 11.86 37.22
N GLY A 146 25.46 11.85 38.25
CA GLY A 146 25.88 11.82 39.66
C GLY A 146 25.40 10.54 40.33
N ASN A 147 26.27 9.93 41.15
CA ASN A 147 25.93 8.73 41.92
C ASN A 147 25.24 9.04 43.27
N ASP A 148 25.27 10.30 43.71
CA ASP A 148 24.46 10.82 44.83
C ASP A 148 23.85 12.21 44.52
N GLY A 149 23.24 12.31 43.34
CA GLY A 149 22.53 13.49 42.86
C GLY A 149 23.44 14.64 42.45
N PHE A 150 22.85 15.84 42.35
CA PHE A 150 23.57 17.08 42.01
C PHE A 150 23.43 18.07 43.17
N GLY A 151 24.55 18.40 43.83
CA GLY A 151 24.58 19.15 45.07
C GLY A 151 25.79 20.08 45.19
N ALA A 152 26.26 20.31 46.41
CA ALA A 152 27.43 21.15 46.67
C ALA A 152 28.74 20.56 46.10
N ASN A 153 28.81 19.23 45.98
CA ASN A 153 29.96 18.49 45.47
C ASN A 153 29.78 18.10 43.98
N GLY A 154 29.02 18.89 43.21
CA GLY A 154 28.75 18.58 41.81
C GLY A 154 27.53 19.32 41.28
N SER A 155 27.69 20.62 41.01
CA SER A 155 26.60 21.50 40.59
C SER A 155 26.38 21.49 39.08
N ILE A 156 25.13 21.33 38.64
CA ILE A 156 24.74 21.56 37.24
C ILE A 156 24.22 22.99 36.99
N VAL A 157 24.35 23.91 37.96
CA VAL A 157 23.89 25.29 37.81
C VAL A 157 24.64 26.01 36.69
N ASN A 158 23.90 26.74 35.85
CA ASN A 158 24.42 27.47 34.68
C ASN A 158 25.14 26.61 33.62
N THR A 159 24.95 25.29 33.63
CA THR A 159 25.46 24.38 32.60
C THR A 159 24.50 24.23 31.41
N GLY A 160 23.23 24.58 31.60
CA GLY A 160 22.15 24.28 30.66
C GLY A 160 21.55 22.87 30.82
N LEU A 161 22.11 22.05 31.72
CA LEU A 161 21.59 20.71 32.02
C LEU A 161 20.39 20.78 33.00
N THR A 162 19.46 19.84 32.87
CA THR A 162 18.32 19.65 33.77
C THR A 162 18.31 18.22 34.31
N ALA A 163 18.36 18.07 35.64
CA ALA A 163 18.29 16.76 36.30
C ALA A 163 16.96 16.05 35.98
N GLY A 164 17.02 14.75 35.70
CA GLY A 164 15.86 13.96 35.29
C GLY A 164 15.45 14.16 33.83
N SER A 165 16.21 14.94 33.04
CA SER A 165 15.98 15.10 31.60
C SER A 165 17.25 14.99 30.76
N THR A 166 18.22 15.88 30.96
CA THR A 166 19.50 15.90 30.21
C THR A 166 20.70 15.53 31.09
N ALA A 167 20.45 15.22 32.36
CA ALA A 167 21.43 14.76 33.33
C ALA A 167 20.79 13.75 34.28
N THR A 168 21.53 12.69 34.61
CA THR A 168 21.05 11.56 35.41
C THR A 168 21.47 11.76 36.87
N ALA A 169 20.50 11.79 37.78
CA ALA A 169 20.74 11.92 39.22
C ALA A 169 20.30 10.63 39.92
N ILE A 170 21.23 9.72 40.20
CA ILE A 170 21.01 8.59 41.09
C ILE A 170 21.32 9.05 42.52
N THR A 171 20.62 8.53 43.52
CA THR A 171 20.80 8.91 44.94
C THR A 171 21.21 7.68 45.74
N GLY A 172 22.07 7.84 46.74
CA GLY A 172 22.44 6.75 47.65
C GLY A 172 23.89 6.26 47.54
N ASP A 173 24.79 7.08 47.00
CA ASP A 173 26.24 6.79 46.90
C ASP A 173 26.53 5.44 46.19
N GLU A 174 25.89 5.21 45.05
CA GLU A 174 25.99 3.93 44.35
C GLU A 174 27.32 3.79 43.60
N ASP A 175 27.99 2.64 43.75
CA ASP A 175 29.30 2.36 43.13
C ASP A 175 29.18 1.96 41.65
N ILE A 176 28.22 1.08 41.35
CA ILE A 176 27.96 0.56 40.00
C ILE A 176 26.52 0.93 39.64
N MET A 177 26.36 1.61 38.50
CA MET A 177 25.05 2.00 37.98
C MET A 177 24.97 1.62 36.52
N ILE A 178 23.97 0.83 36.13
CA ILE A 178 23.74 0.45 34.72
C ILE A 178 22.27 0.68 34.35
N TYR A 179 22.07 1.35 33.22
CA TYR A 179 20.74 1.54 32.65
C TYR A 179 20.12 0.20 32.23
N ASN A 180 18.91 -0.07 32.70
CA ASN A 180 18.14 -1.30 32.45
C ASN A 180 16.73 -1.00 31.92
N GLY A 181 16.47 0.23 31.48
CA GLY A 181 15.22 0.59 30.82
C GLY A 181 15.18 0.19 29.35
N SER A 182 14.12 0.61 28.65
CA SER A 182 13.97 0.36 27.21
C SER A 182 15.06 1.08 26.40
N ILE A 183 15.80 0.33 25.60
CA ILE A 183 16.73 0.85 24.59
C ILE A 183 16.04 1.23 23.27
N ASN A 184 14.72 1.03 23.17
CA ASN A 184 13.89 1.46 22.04
C ASN A 184 13.31 2.87 22.30
N CYS A 185 13.93 3.89 21.71
CA CYS A 185 13.51 5.28 21.68
C CYS A 185 12.37 5.49 20.65
N THR A 186 11.14 5.13 21.02
CA THR A 186 9.95 5.23 20.16
C THR A 186 9.37 6.64 20.01
N GLY A 187 9.95 7.64 20.66
CA GLY A 187 9.50 9.04 20.62
C GLY A 187 10.57 9.99 20.07
N THR A 188 10.83 11.08 20.78
CA THR A 188 11.90 12.03 20.47
C THR A 188 13.19 11.70 21.23
N VAL A 189 14.31 12.28 20.79
CA VAL A 189 15.57 12.27 21.56
C VAL A 189 15.34 12.74 23.00
N THR A 190 14.53 13.78 23.21
CA THR A 190 14.18 14.30 24.54
C THR A 190 13.48 13.26 25.41
N THR A 191 12.51 12.53 24.87
CA THR A 191 11.81 11.47 25.64
C THR A 191 12.75 10.32 26.00
N CYS A 192 13.69 9.99 25.11
CA CYS A 192 14.65 8.93 25.40
C CYS A 192 15.70 9.38 26.44
N ALA A 193 16.18 10.62 26.33
CA ALA A 193 17.05 11.24 27.32
C ALA A 193 16.40 11.24 28.71
N THR A 194 15.14 11.65 28.80
CA THR A 194 14.36 11.62 30.05
C THR A 194 14.19 10.19 30.59
N ALA A 195 13.97 9.19 29.73
CA ALA A 195 13.90 7.80 30.16
C ALA A 195 15.24 7.32 30.76
N ILE A 196 16.38 7.68 30.17
CA ILE A 196 17.70 7.41 30.73
C ILE A 196 17.93 8.19 32.02
N ALA A 197 17.49 9.45 32.09
CA ALA A 197 17.67 10.27 33.29
C ALA A 197 16.76 9.85 34.46
N THR A 198 15.80 8.94 34.25
CA THR A 198 14.86 8.47 35.27
C THR A 198 15.49 7.37 36.12
N PRO A 199 15.68 7.57 37.44
CA PRO A 199 16.39 6.60 38.29
C PRO A 199 15.75 5.21 38.36
N ALA A 200 14.43 5.12 38.24
CA ALA A 200 13.70 3.83 38.26
C ALA A 200 14.07 2.90 37.10
N ASN A 201 14.74 3.41 36.06
CA ASN A 201 15.20 2.64 34.91
C ASN A 201 16.66 2.16 35.06
N TRP A 202 17.27 2.34 36.23
CA TRP A 202 18.63 1.90 36.53
C TRP A 202 18.62 0.73 37.52
N VAL A 203 19.60 -0.14 37.36
CA VAL A 203 19.97 -1.12 38.38
C VAL A 203 21.30 -0.66 38.96
N THR A 204 21.41 -0.68 40.28
CA THR A 204 22.55 -0.13 41.02
C THR A 204 23.12 -1.16 41.99
N GLN A 205 24.36 -0.93 42.43
CA GLN A 205 25.05 -1.70 43.46
C GLN A 205 25.99 -0.77 44.23
N ASP A 206 25.99 -0.94 45.56
CA ASP A 206 26.87 -0.29 46.54
C ASP A 206 27.46 -1.39 47.44
N THR A 207 28.69 -1.84 47.14
CA THR A 207 29.37 -2.89 47.90
C THR A 207 30.86 -2.66 47.97
N ALA A 208 31.46 -2.86 49.14
CA ALA A 208 32.90 -2.68 49.32
C ALA A 208 33.76 -3.78 48.65
N GLY A 209 34.54 -3.38 47.64
CA GLY A 209 35.74 -4.09 47.16
C GLY A 209 35.60 -4.71 45.77
N ASP A 210 36.08 -3.99 44.76
CA ASP A 210 36.52 -4.32 43.39
C ASP A 210 35.85 -5.43 42.55
N ASP A 211 34.83 -6.12 43.02
CA ASP A 211 34.13 -7.18 42.31
C ASP A 211 32.63 -7.18 42.62
N SER A 212 31.86 -7.30 41.54
CA SER A 212 30.44 -7.64 41.53
C SER A 212 30.01 -8.80 42.44
N GLY A 213 30.91 -9.59 43.04
CA GLY A 213 30.56 -10.77 43.85
C GLY A 213 29.69 -11.80 43.12
N GLY A 214 29.52 -11.67 41.79
CA GLY A 214 28.54 -12.39 40.98
C GLY A 214 27.11 -11.83 41.00
N ALA A 215 26.85 -10.72 41.69
CA ALA A 215 25.59 -9.97 41.68
C ALA A 215 25.51 -9.04 40.46
N VAL A 216 24.31 -8.90 39.88
CA VAL A 216 24.03 -8.01 38.75
C VAL A 216 23.68 -6.62 39.32
N PRO A 217 24.23 -5.52 38.78
CA PRO A 217 24.77 -5.38 37.42
C PRO A 217 26.31 -5.43 37.33
N ASN A 218 26.83 -6.01 36.24
CA ASN A 218 28.27 -6.18 36.01
C ASN A 218 28.80 -5.18 34.98
N PHE A 219 29.72 -4.29 35.34
CA PHE A 219 30.39 -3.44 34.35
C PHE A 219 31.63 -4.14 33.76
N PRO A 220 31.86 -4.14 32.42
CA PRO A 220 31.01 -3.59 31.35
C PRO A 220 30.00 -4.60 30.77
N ALA A 221 29.94 -5.83 31.28
CA ALA A 221 29.19 -6.93 30.66
C ALA A 221 27.66 -6.70 30.58
N SER A 222 27.10 -5.93 31.50
CA SER A 222 25.67 -5.58 31.57
C SER A 222 25.35 -4.27 30.84
N VAL A 223 26.33 -3.57 30.27
CA VAL A 223 26.10 -2.28 29.58
C VAL A 223 25.32 -2.50 28.27
N PRO A 224 24.24 -1.74 28.00
CA PRO A 224 23.54 -1.82 26.73
C PRO A 224 24.47 -1.41 25.59
N CYS A 225 24.48 -2.17 24.49
CA CYS A 225 25.43 -1.92 23.40
C CYS A 225 24.98 -0.83 22.42
N ASN A 226 23.68 -0.56 22.30
CA ASN A 226 23.11 0.48 21.43
C ASN A 226 21.70 0.88 21.91
N PHE A 227 21.29 2.08 21.54
CA PHE A 227 19.90 2.53 21.51
C PHE A 227 19.41 2.55 20.06
N TYR A 228 18.11 2.34 19.86
CA TYR A 228 17.47 2.32 18.54
C TYR A 228 16.06 2.92 18.62
N GLY A 229 15.40 3.14 17.48
CA GLY A 229 14.04 3.69 17.41
C GLY A 229 13.95 4.93 16.52
N ILE A 230 12.73 5.46 16.36
CA ILE A 230 12.44 6.55 15.41
C ILE A 230 13.25 7.84 15.69
N ALA A 231 13.69 8.02 16.94
CA ALA A 231 14.50 9.17 17.35
C ALA A 231 15.86 9.26 16.63
N PHE A 232 16.37 8.17 16.05
CA PHE A 232 17.69 8.11 15.40
C PHE A 232 17.66 8.10 13.88
N GLY A 233 16.47 8.07 13.27
CA GLY A 233 16.27 8.01 11.82
C GLY A 233 16.74 6.70 11.19
N THR A 234 15.90 6.08 10.37
CA THR A 234 16.29 4.93 9.55
C THR A 234 16.93 5.44 8.26
N VAL A 235 18.04 4.80 7.84
CA VAL A 235 18.64 5.05 6.52
C VAL A 235 18.40 3.83 5.66
N THR A 236 18.11 4.03 4.36
CA THR A 236 18.04 2.94 3.41
C THR A 236 19.36 2.76 2.69
N TYR A 237 19.89 1.54 2.70
CA TYR A 237 21.09 1.14 1.99
C TYR A 237 20.78 0.18 0.84
N TYR A 238 21.36 0.44 -0.31
CA TYR A 238 21.26 -0.39 -1.50
C TYR A 238 22.56 -1.12 -1.72
N SER A 239 22.48 -2.42 -2.01
CA SER A 239 23.64 -3.19 -2.43
C SER A 239 24.24 -2.58 -3.70
N ARG A 240 25.57 -2.58 -3.78
CA ARG A 240 26.31 -2.11 -4.95
C ARG A 240 27.43 -3.07 -5.29
N ASN A 241 27.83 -3.09 -6.56
CA ASN A 241 29.00 -3.86 -6.95
C ASN A 241 30.29 -3.19 -6.46
N ALA A 242 31.10 -3.93 -5.69
CA ALA A 242 32.40 -3.49 -5.20
C ALA A 242 33.49 -3.50 -6.30
N THR A 243 33.32 -4.31 -7.35
CA THR A 243 34.32 -4.47 -8.43
C THR A 243 33.63 -4.56 -9.80
N LEU A 244 34.11 -3.85 -10.82
CA LEU A 244 33.63 -3.99 -12.20
C LEU A 244 33.89 -5.42 -12.71
N GLY A 245 33.00 -6.37 -12.41
CA GLY A 245 33.23 -7.79 -12.67
C GLY A 245 32.48 -8.76 -11.77
N GLY A 246 31.18 -8.56 -11.54
CA GLY A 246 30.17 -9.63 -11.46
C GLY A 246 30.31 -10.84 -10.53
N GLN A 247 31.22 -10.92 -9.55
CA GLN A 247 31.22 -12.06 -8.62
C GLN A 247 31.47 -11.64 -7.17
N TRP A 248 30.42 -11.84 -6.36
CA TRP A 248 30.30 -11.73 -4.90
C TRP A 248 30.35 -10.30 -4.36
N ASP A 249 29.19 -9.73 -4.04
CA ASP A 249 29.17 -8.49 -3.25
C ASP A 249 29.57 -8.84 -1.82
N SER A 250 30.54 -8.12 -1.27
CA SER A 250 30.88 -8.25 0.15
C SER A 250 29.76 -7.64 1.00
N ASN A 251 29.66 -8.07 2.26
CA ASN A 251 28.83 -7.44 3.29
C ASN A 251 29.16 -5.96 3.56
N THR A 252 30.14 -5.40 2.84
CA THR A 252 30.59 -4.02 2.94
C THR A 252 30.24 -3.14 1.74
N ALA A 253 29.54 -3.68 0.74
CA ALA A 253 29.27 -3.00 -0.51
C ALA A 253 27.88 -2.33 -0.52
N TRP A 254 27.80 -1.14 0.08
CA TRP A 254 26.54 -0.37 0.22
C TRP A 254 26.63 1.04 -0.35
N THR A 255 25.48 1.57 -0.80
CA THR A 255 25.26 2.99 -1.12
C THR A 255 23.91 3.46 -0.60
N THR A 256 23.73 4.76 -0.39
CA THR A 256 22.43 5.36 -0.04
C THR A 256 21.60 5.78 -1.27
N ASN A 257 22.18 5.73 -2.48
CA ASN A 257 21.43 6.03 -3.70
C ASN A 257 20.85 4.75 -4.32
N SER A 258 19.56 4.80 -4.65
CA SER A 258 18.81 3.66 -5.20
C SER A 258 19.31 3.19 -6.58
N ASP A 259 19.90 4.08 -7.36
CA ASP A 259 20.46 3.77 -8.68
C ASP A 259 21.81 3.02 -8.59
N GLY A 260 22.43 2.96 -7.40
CA GLY A 260 23.75 2.39 -7.20
C GLY A 260 24.90 3.39 -7.30
N THR A 261 24.61 4.66 -7.60
CA THR A 261 25.60 5.75 -7.63
C THR A 261 25.96 6.18 -6.21
N GLY A 262 26.91 7.10 -6.02
CA GLY A 262 27.26 7.62 -4.68
C GLY A 262 28.60 7.16 -4.09
N GLY A 263 29.37 6.35 -4.84
CA GLY A 263 30.71 5.92 -4.38
C GLY A 263 30.65 4.94 -3.20
N PRO A 264 31.74 4.21 -2.91
CA PRO A 264 31.74 3.30 -1.78
C PRO A 264 31.56 4.14 -0.51
N LEU A 265 30.55 3.81 0.31
CA LEU A 265 30.61 4.23 1.70
C LEU A 265 31.86 3.58 2.33
N ALA A 266 32.44 4.24 3.35
CA ALA A 266 33.63 3.72 4.03
C ALA A 266 33.42 2.25 4.40
N THR A 267 34.46 1.42 4.23
CA THR A 267 34.43 -0.01 4.52
C THR A 267 33.79 -0.27 5.87
N GLY A 268 32.67 -0.99 5.88
CA GLY A 268 31.91 -1.27 7.08
C GLY A 268 30.96 -2.42 6.82
N VAL A 269 30.60 -3.12 7.90
CA VAL A 269 29.80 -4.34 7.90
C VAL A 269 28.33 -4.06 7.46
N TRP A 270 27.44 -5.07 7.45
CA TRP A 270 26.01 -4.90 7.15
C TRP A 270 25.41 -3.63 7.82
N PRO A 271 24.43 -2.95 7.17
CA PRO A 271 23.81 -1.74 7.71
C PRO A 271 23.30 -1.92 9.15
N ARG A 272 23.08 -0.83 9.89
CA ARG A 272 22.72 -0.97 11.31
C ARG A 272 21.45 -1.82 11.43
N ARG A 273 21.29 -2.45 12.59
CA ARG A 273 20.13 -3.28 12.93
C ARG A 273 18.77 -2.69 12.54
N HIS A 274 18.59 -1.37 12.58
CA HIS A 274 17.34 -0.67 12.28
C HIS A 274 17.34 0.06 10.91
N ASP A 275 18.45 0.01 10.17
CA ASP A 275 18.50 0.59 8.83
C ASP A 275 17.79 -0.32 7.84
N ASN A 276 17.13 0.27 6.85
CA ASN A 276 16.54 -0.50 5.77
C ASN A 276 17.61 -0.94 4.78
N VAL A 277 17.45 -2.12 4.19
CA VAL A 277 18.38 -2.65 3.20
C VAL A 277 17.64 -3.12 1.94
N VAL A 278 18.26 -2.89 0.79
CA VAL A 278 17.76 -3.33 -0.51
C VAL A 278 18.87 -4.07 -1.23
N ILE A 279 18.72 -5.38 -1.36
CA ILE A 279 19.61 -6.25 -2.13
C ILE A 279 19.07 -6.31 -3.55
N ARG A 280 19.75 -5.59 -4.45
CA ARG A 280 19.34 -5.41 -5.84
C ARG A 280 19.51 -6.69 -6.64
N SER A 281 18.77 -6.80 -7.75
CA SER A 281 18.93 -7.91 -8.68
C SER A 281 20.38 -8.04 -9.17
N GLY A 282 20.85 -9.29 -9.30
CA GLY A 282 22.23 -9.62 -9.67
C GLY A 282 23.27 -9.44 -8.56
N HIS A 283 22.88 -8.95 -7.37
CA HIS A 283 23.77 -8.81 -6.22
C HIS A 283 23.62 -9.98 -5.26
N SER A 284 24.70 -10.35 -4.56
CA SER A 284 24.70 -11.46 -3.60
C SER A 284 25.44 -11.08 -2.32
N ILE A 285 24.72 -11.00 -1.20
CA ILE A 285 25.25 -10.65 0.13
C ILE A 285 25.24 -11.88 1.05
N THR A 286 26.30 -12.05 1.84
CA THR A 286 26.39 -13.09 2.87
C THR A 286 26.54 -12.47 4.25
N VAL A 287 25.72 -12.90 5.21
CA VAL A 287 25.80 -12.58 6.64
C VAL A 287 26.30 -13.82 7.38
N ASN A 288 27.39 -13.68 8.14
CA ASN A 288 28.02 -14.80 8.84
C ASN A 288 28.57 -14.46 10.23
N SER A 289 28.36 -13.22 10.69
CA SER A 289 28.68 -12.79 12.04
C SER A 289 27.50 -12.07 12.68
N THR A 290 27.24 -12.31 13.97
CA THR A 290 26.21 -11.57 14.72
C THR A 290 26.54 -10.11 14.93
N SER A 291 27.83 -9.76 14.85
CA SER A 291 28.29 -8.37 14.86
C SER A 291 28.17 -7.69 13.50
N ASP A 292 27.65 -8.37 12.47
CA ASP A 292 27.63 -7.82 11.11
C ASP A 292 26.83 -6.52 11.00
N ASN A 293 25.83 -6.29 11.86
CA ASN A 293 25.04 -5.06 11.88
C ASN A 293 25.40 -4.15 13.08
N ARG A 294 26.59 -4.37 13.66
CA ARG A 294 27.10 -3.65 14.83
C ARG A 294 26.25 -3.84 16.10
N SER A 295 25.41 -4.88 16.14
CA SER A 295 24.72 -5.31 17.36
C SER A 295 25.63 -6.20 18.20
N CYS A 296 25.55 -6.08 19.52
CA CYS A 296 25.95 -7.19 20.38
C CYS A 296 24.93 -8.32 20.13
N GLY A 297 25.40 -9.52 19.76
CA GLY A 297 24.52 -10.68 19.62
C GLY A 297 23.81 -10.93 20.94
N VAL A 298 22.48 -10.85 20.96
CA VAL A 298 21.68 -11.12 22.15
C VAL A 298 21.08 -12.51 21.99
N SER A 299 21.13 -13.32 23.04
CA SER A 299 20.38 -14.58 23.10
C SER A 299 18.88 -14.29 22.83
N PRO A 300 18.14 -15.15 22.11
CA PRO A 300 16.70 -15.00 21.90
C PRO A 300 15.92 -14.68 23.20
N ASP A 301 16.33 -15.27 24.33
CA ASP A 301 15.72 -15.08 25.65
C ASP A 301 16.06 -13.73 26.33
N GLY A 302 17.02 -12.98 25.79
CA GLY A 302 17.46 -11.66 26.29
C GLY A 302 16.78 -10.48 25.61
N LEU A 303 15.92 -10.74 24.63
CA LEU A 303 15.06 -9.72 24.02
C LEU A 303 13.89 -9.53 24.99
N ALA A 304 13.89 -8.46 25.78
CA ALA A 304 12.79 -8.10 26.69
C ALA A 304 11.49 -7.72 25.92
N LEU A 305 11.08 -8.53 24.95
CA LEU A 305 9.87 -8.41 24.15
C LEU A 305 8.81 -9.30 24.78
N ALA A 306 7.71 -8.68 25.23
CA ALA A 306 6.63 -9.37 25.95
C ALA A 306 5.99 -10.55 25.19
N ASN A 307 6.25 -10.67 23.89
CA ASN A 307 5.60 -11.61 22.97
C ASN A 307 6.58 -12.55 22.26
N VAL A 308 7.81 -12.71 22.76
CA VAL A 308 8.76 -13.72 22.28
C VAL A 308 8.93 -14.74 23.39
N GLY A 309 8.38 -15.94 23.21
CA GLY A 309 8.56 -17.03 24.18
C GLY A 309 10.03 -17.43 24.31
N PRO A 310 10.43 -18.08 25.42
CA PRO A 310 11.76 -18.65 25.52
C PRO A 310 11.92 -19.75 24.47
N PHE A 311 12.87 -19.58 23.55
CA PHE A 311 13.13 -20.53 22.48
C PHE A 311 14.57 -21.01 22.55
N VAL A 312 14.71 -22.31 22.78
CA VAL A 312 16.00 -22.99 22.89
C VAL A 312 16.29 -23.70 21.56
N SER A 313 16.25 -22.99 20.44
CA SER A 313 16.29 -23.63 19.12
C SER A 313 17.70 -23.87 18.59
N SER A 314 18.76 -23.17 19.06
CA SER A 314 20.14 -23.63 18.84
C SER A 314 21.17 -23.02 19.80
N ASN A 315 22.38 -23.60 19.80
CA ASN A 315 23.56 -23.05 20.50
C ASN A 315 24.29 -21.98 19.66
N LEU A 316 23.76 -21.57 18.51
CA LEU A 316 24.37 -20.56 17.66
C LEU A 316 23.95 -19.15 18.10
N ALA A 317 24.82 -18.18 17.80
CA ALA A 317 24.49 -16.79 18.03
C ALA A 317 23.56 -16.27 16.93
N MET A 318 22.67 -15.34 17.29
CA MET A 318 21.62 -14.83 16.41
C MET A 318 21.94 -13.42 15.87
N PHE A 319 21.86 -13.25 14.55
CA PHE A 319 21.90 -11.97 13.88
C PHE A 319 20.49 -11.37 13.83
N TYR A 320 20.32 -10.16 14.36
CA TYR A 320 19.00 -9.56 14.51
C TYR A 320 18.83 -8.34 13.62
N HIS A 321 17.77 -8.23 12.82
CA HIS A 321 17.49 -7.04 12.02
C HIS A 321 16.02 -6.59 12.16
N VAL A 322 15.81 -5.32 12.51
CA VAL A 322 14.47 -4.68 12.62
C VAL A 322 14.18 -3.67 11.54
N GLY A 323 15.18 -3.24 10.77
CA GLY A 323 14.93 -2.52 9.53
C GLY A 323 14.24 -3.40 8.50
N ASP A 324 13.69 -2.78 7.47
CA ASP A 324 13.10 -3.50 6.35
C ASP A 324 14.19 -4.11 5.46
N ILE A 325 13.98 -5.34 4.99
CA ILE A 325 14.90 -6.05 4.09
C ILE A 325 14.18 -6.34 2.78
N THR A 326 14.59 -5.72 1.68
CA THR A 326 14.07 -6.04 0.34
C THR A 326 15.10 -6.84 -0.46
N ILE A 327 14.70 -7.96 -1.04
CA ILE A 327 15.61 -8.92 -1.68
C ILE A 327 15.14 -9.21 -3.11
N SER A 328 15.78 -8.57 -4.08
CA SER A 328 15.67 -8.92 -5.52
C SER A 328 16.90 -9.66 -6.05
N GLY A 329 18.00 -9.67 -5.29
CA GLY A 329 19.20 -10.47 -5.52
C GLY A 329 19.24 -11.69 -4.60
N THR A 330 20.39 -11.95 -3.97
CA THR A 330 20.61 -13.09 -3.06
C THR A 330 21.05 -12.61 -1.68
N LEU A 331 20.39 -13.09 -0.63
CA LEU A 331 20.81 -13.01 0.76
C LEU A 331 21.10 -14.41 1.29
N ASN A 332 22.35 -14.66 1.68
CA ASN A 332 22.76 -15.90 2.35
C ASN A 332 23.08 -15.62 3.82
N VAL A 333 22.59 -16.44 4.73
CA VAL A 333 22.96 -16.42 6.15
C VAL A 333 23.63 -17.75 6.49
N THR A 334 24.87 -17.72 6.99
CA THR A 334 25.65 -18.94 7.23
C THR A 334 26.39 -18.90 8.56
N GLY A 335 26.35 -20.00 9.32
CA GLY A 335 27.11 -20.15 10.57
C GLY A 335 26.52 -19.43 11.79
N ILE A 336 25.38 -18.77 11.61
CA ILE A 336 24.61 -18.04 12.64
C ILE A 336 23.12 -18.15 12.32
N GLU A 337 22.28 -17.85 13.30
CA GLU A 337 20.83 -17.72 13.10
C GLU A 337 20.45 -16.30 12.66
N MET A 338 19.24 -16.11 12.15
CA MET A 338 18.70 -14.79 11.85
C MET A 338 17.36 -14.56 12.52
N MET A 339 17.15 -13.34 13.00
CA MET A 339 15.84 -12.85 13.42
C MET A 339 15.48 -11.59 12.64
N THR A 340 14.26 -11.55 12.10
CA THR A 340 13.75 -10.35 11.41
C THR A 340 12.50 -9.79 12.08
N GLY A 341 12.53 -8.48 12.32
CA GLY A 341 11.45 -7.75 12.98
C GLY A 341 10.82 -6.63 12.15
N GLY A 342 11.48 -6.19 11.07
CA GLY A 342 10.89 -5.28 10.09
C GLY A 342 10.04 -6.02 9.05
N TYR A 343 9.83 -5.38 7.91
CA TYR A 343 9.29 -5.99 6.71
C TYR A 343 10.40 -6.61 5.86
N THR A 344 10.43 -7.93 5.78
CA THR A 344 11.32 -8.70 4.91
C THR A 344 10.55 -9.13 3.66
N HIS A 345 10.94 -8.65 2.48
CA HIS A 345 10.32 -8.99 1.20
C HIS A 345 11.30 -9.67 0.26
N VAL A 346 11.08 -10.95 -0.01
CA VAL A 346 11.78 -11.70 -1.06
C VAL A 346 10.97 -11.57 -2.34
N MET A 347 11.44 -10.71 -3.23
CA MET A 347 10.73 -10.37 -4.47
C MET A 347 10.88 -11.49 -5.50
N ALA A 348 10.04 -11.47 -6.53
CA ALA A 348 10.16 -12.38 -7.67
C ALA A 348 11.60 -12.39 -8.24
N GLY A 349 12.20 -13.59 -8.35
CA GLY A 349 13.59 -13.78 -8.77
C GLY A 349 14.65 -13.61 -7.67
N GLY A 350 14.28 -13.14 -6.48
CA GLY A 350 15.16 -13.03 -5.32
C GLY A 350 15.38 -14.38 -4.62
N THR A 351 16.45 -14.46 -3.84
CA THR A 351 16.84 -15.64 -3.05
C THR A 351 17.15 -15.24 -1.61
N PHE A 352 16.49 -15.86 -0.64
CA PHE A 352 16.81 -15.73 0.79
C PHE A 352 17.05 -17.12 1.40
N SER A 353 18.31 -17.41 1.71
CA SER A 353 18.74 -18.72 2.17
C SER A 353 19.49 -18.62 3.50
N LEU A 354 19.06 -19.41 4.48
CA LEU A 354 19.68 -19.51 5.80
C LEU A 354 20.18 -20.92 6.04
N GLY A 355 21.41 -21.05 6.54
CA GLY A 355 21.99 -22.34 6.94
C GLY A 355 21.59 -22.81 8.34
N SER A 356 20.74 -22.06 9.05
CA SER A 356 20.30 -22.27 10.43
C SER A 356 18.94 -21.62 10.64
N ASN A 357 18.48 -21.47 11.89
CA ASN A 357 17.15 -20.98 12.25
C ASN A 357 16.82 -19.58 11.71
N LEU A 358 15.57 -19.39 11.28
CA LEU A 358 14.94 -18.10 11.08
C LEU A 358 13.87 -17.85 12.15
N VAL A 359 14.01 -16.76 12.91
CA VAL A 359 13.02 -16.28 13.86
C VAL A 359 12.31 -15.05 13.29
N GLN A 360 11.01 -15.18 13.02
CA GLN A 360 10.17 -14.12 12.50
C GLN A 360 9.34 -13.47 13.61
N VAL A 361 9.56 -12.18 13.86
CA VAL A 361 8.69 -11.36 14.72
C VAL A 361 7.96 -10.25 13.97
N GLY A 362 8.47 -9.85 12.81
CA GLY A 362 7.87 -8.84 11.95
C GLY A 362 7.02 -9.43 10.85
N TYR A 363 7.11 -8.84 9.66
CA TYR A 363 6.39 -9.27 8.47
C TYR A 363 7.35 -9.88 7.45
N LEU A 364 7.09 -11.09 6.97
CA LEU A 364 7.86 -11.77 5.92
C LEU A 364 6.95 -12.05 4.73
N GLU A 365 7.29 -11.51 3.56
CA GLU A 365 6.62 -11.76 2.30
C GLU A 365 7.59 -12.41 1.32
N VAL A 366 7.21 -13.53 0.73
CA VAL A 366 8.00 -14.28 -0.26
C VAL A 366 7.15 -14.47 -1.51
N ASP A 367 7.50 -13.75 -2.58
CA ASP A 367 6.75 -13.74 -3.84
C ASP A 367 6.82 -15.07 -4.57
N ALA A 368 5.89 -15.31 -5.49
CA ALA A 368 6.02 -16.40 -6.45
C ALA A 368 7.28 -16.21 -7.31
N SER A 369 7.90 -17.32 -7.74
CA SER A 369 9.17 -17.33 -8.51
C SER A 369 10.41 -16.79 -7.75
N SER A 370 10.34 -16.68 -6.43
CA SER A 370 11.50 -16.47 -5.56
C SER A 370 12.00 -17.78 -4.96
N ILE A 371 13.16 -17.74 -4.32
CA ILE A 371 13.73 -18.85 -3.52
C ILE A 371 13.78 -18.43 -2.06
N PHE A 372 13.20 -19.25 -1.19
CA PHE A 372 13.30 -19.11 0.27
C PHE A 372 13.63 -20.46 0.89
N SER A 373 14.60 -20.49 1.82
CA SER A 373 15.03 -21.72 2.51
C SER A 373 15.64 -21.42 3.86
N SER A 374 15.25 -22.16 4.90
CA SER A 374 15.94 -22.23 6.21
C SER A 374 16.38 -23.68 6.45
N LEU A 375 17.68 -23.97 6.52
CA LEU A 375 18.12 -25.37 6.66
C LEU A 375 17.75 -26.02 8.01
N ASP A 376 17.31 -25.20 8.97
CA ASP A 376 16.92 -25.58 10.34
C ASP A 376 15.51 -24.99 10.61
N ASP A 377 15.19 -24.50 11.80
CA ASP A 377 13.83 -24.10 12.17
C ASP A 377 13.32 -22.84 11.47
N LEU A 378 12.00 -22.79 11.24
CA LEU A 378 11.24 -21.57 11.00
C LEU A 378 10.36 -21.29 12.23
N VAL A 379 10.66 -20.21 12.93
CA VAL A 379 9.95 -19.81 14.15
C VAL A 379 9.11 -18.58 13.88
N LEU A 380 7.80 -18.68 14.08
CA LEU A 380 6.84 -17.60 13.99
C LEU A 380 6.36 -17.23 15.39
N THR A 381 6.66 -16.03 15.85
CA THR A 381 6.31 -15.60 17.21
C THR A 381 5.70 -14.20 17.25
N GLY A 382 5.19 -13.80 18.42
CA GLY A 382 4.41 -12.60 18.64
C GLY A 382 3.24 -12.43 17.66
N ASN A 383 3.22 -11.28 16.99
CA ASN A 383 2.20 -10.89 16.01
C ASN A 383 2.70 -11.03 14.56
N SER A 384 3.73 -11.87 14.34
CA SER A 384 4.34 -12.01 13.02
C SER A 384 3.35 -12.44 11.94
N VAL A 385 3.57 -11.92 10.73
CA VAL A 385 2.83 -12.33 9.53
C VAL A 385 3.84 -12.86 8.53
N THR A 386 3.65 -14.10 8.08
CA THR A 386 4.51 -14.74 7.08
C THR A 386 3.65 -15.19 5.90
N ILE A 387 3.98 -14.72 4.70
CA ILE A 387 3.32 -15.07 3.45
C ILE A 387 4.36 -15.69 2.52
N ILE A 388 4.15 -16.95 2.14
CA ILE A 388 5.03 -17.68 1.22
C ILE A 388 4.25 -18.14 0.00
N ASN A 389 4.55 -17.55 -1.16
CA ASN A 389 3.89 -17.81 -2.44
C ASN A 389 4.75 -18.64 -3.41
N THR A 390 5.86 -19.20 -2.96
CA THR A 390 6.76 -20.07 -3.73
C THR A 390 6.85 -21.47 -3.11
N ASN A 391 7.32 -22.46 -3.87
CA ASN A 391 7.67 -23.77 -3.33
C ASN A 391 9.05 -23.66 -2.68
N SER A 392 9.09 -23.34 -1.38
CA SER A 392 10.33 -23.24 -0.60
C SER A 392 10.79 -24.61 -0.12
N THR A 393 12.10 -24.86 -0.21
CA THR A 393 12.72 -26.11 0.26
C THR A 393 13.55 -25.87 1.51
N SER A 394 13.31 -26.76 2.48
CA SER A 394 13.84 -26.90 3.84
C SER A 394 13.42 -25.82 4.83
N THR A 395 12.71 -26.29 5.84
CA THR A 395 12.64 -25.86 7.24
C THR A 395 12.69 -27.18 8.02
N ASP A 396 13.47 -27.35 9.08
CA ASP A 396 13.45 -28.59 9.86
C ASP A 396 12.15 -28.66 10.68
N ASP A 397 12.05 -27.90 11.76
CA ASP A 397 10.79 -27.69 12.47
C ASP A 397 10.11 -26.38 12.06
N LEU A 398 8.78 -26.38 12.15
CA LEU A 398 7.98 -25.16 12.16
C LEU A 398 7.48 -24.91 13.58
N VAL A 399 7.80 -23.76 14.14
CA VAL A 399 7.35 -23.37 15.47
C VAL A 399 6.38 -22.19 15.37
N ILE A 400 5.18 -22.34 15.93
CA ILE A 400 4.19 -21.25 16.03
C ILE A 400 3.91 -21.00 17.51
N ASP A 401 4.30 -19.80 17.96
CA ASP A 401 4.36 -19.53 19.40
C ASP A 401 3.14 -18.85 19.99
N HIS A 402 2.46 -17.99 19.25
CA HIS A 402 1.43 -17.13 19.83
C HIS A 402 0.22 -17.16 18.93
N THR A 403 -1.00 -17.05 19.45
CA THR A 403 -2.28 -17.07 18.70
C THR A 403 -2.37 -16.05 17.55
N ASN A 404 -1.49 -15.05 17.53
CA ASN A 404 -1.47 -13.99 16.53
C ASN A 404 -0.43 -14.19 15.43
N ALA A 405 0.55 -15.08 15.57
CA ALA A 405 1.42 -15.42 14.46
C ALA A 405 0.58 -15.99 13.30
N THR A 406 0.89 -15.68 12.05
CA THR A 406 0.09 -16.14 10.90
C THR A 406 1.00 -16.62 9.78
N LEU A 407 0.73 -17.82 9.23
CA LEU A 407 1.43 -18.39 8.09
C LEU A 407 0.47 -18.61 6.93
N CYS A 408 0.71 -17.93 5.81
CA CYS A 408 -0.19 -17.91 4.66
C CYS A 408 0.56 -17.91 3.33
N GLY A 409 -0.20 -17.82 2.24
CA GLY A 409 0.30 -17.79 0.86
C GLY A 409 -0.16 -19.00 0.05
N THR A 410 0.23 -19.03 -1.22
CA THR A 410 -0.10 -20.11 -2.17
C THR A 410 1.01 -21.17 -2.29
N GLY A 411 2.12 -20.99 -1.59
CA GLY A 411 3.27 -21.88 -1.61
C GLY A 411 3.12 -23.11 -0.72
N THR A 412 4.20 -23.87 -0.62
CA THR A 412 4.31 -25.03 0.28
C THR A 412 5.62 -24.98 1.06
N ALA A 413 5.59 -25.26 2.36
CA ALA A 413 6.78 -25.52 3.16
C ALA A 413 7.02 -27.03 3.22
N THR A 414 8.26 -27.47 2.97
CA THR A 414 8.63 -28.90 3.06
C THR A 414 9.67 -29.11 4.16
N LEU A 415 9.32 -29.91 5.16
CA LEU A 415 10.19 -30.31 6.26
C LEU A 415 11.08 -31.49 5.86
N GLN A 416 12.41 -31.39 5.96
CA GLN A 416 13.33 -32.38 5.35
C GLN A 416 14.56 -32.84 6.16
N ASN A 417 14.79 -32.45 7.42
CA ASN A 417 16.16 -32.52 7.98
C ASN A 417 16.39 -33.30 9.29
N GLY A 418 15.47 -34.15 9.74
CA GLY A 418 15.75 -34.94 10.95
C GLY A 418 14.87 -36.18 11.15
N SER A 419 15.33 -37.05 12.06
CA SER A 419 14.44 -38.00 12.72
C SER A 419 13.57 -37.22 13.72
N GLY A 420 12.42 -36.71 13.28
CA GLY A 420 11.50 -36.00 14.17
C GLY A 420 11.00 -34.63 13.73
N SER A 421 11.22 -34.20 12.48
CA SER A 421 10.69 -32.91 11.99
C SER A 421 9.20 -32.78 12.29
N GLN A 422 8.82 -31.71 12.98
CA GLN A 422 7.51 -31.51 13.58
C GLN A 422 7.00 -30.07 13.41
N VAL A 423 5.68 -29.91 13.51
CA VAL A 423 5.08 -28.60 13.74
C VAL A 423 4.81 -28.48 15.23
N THR A 424 5.50 -27.54 15.86
CA THR A 424 5.40 -27.26 17.30
C THR A 424 4.52 -26.03 17.52
N TYR A 425 3.55 -26.16 18.42
CA TYR A 425 2.72 -25.05 18.86
C TYR A 425 2.98 -24.77 20.34
N THR A 426 3.57 -23.62 20.66
CA THR A 426 3.83 -23.14 22.03
C THR A 426 2.98 -21.91 22.34
N ASN A 427 3.04 -21.37 23.56
CA ASN A 427 2.34 -20.16 24.04
C ASN A 427 0.96 -19.83 23.39
N LEU A 428 0.08 -20.85 23.33
CA LEU A 428 -1.29 -20.81 22.78
C LEU A 428 -1.39 -20.81 21.24
N GLY A 429 -0.29 -21.06 20.54
CA GLY A 429 -0.27 -21.37 19.12
C GLY A 429 -1.16 -22.55 18.75
N THR A 430 -1.71 -22.53 17.54
CA THR A 430 -2.60 -23.57 17.01
C THR A 430 -2.51 -23.66 15.48
N VAL A 431 -2.96 -24.79 14.92
CA VAL A 431 -3.06 -24.98 13.46
C VAL A 431 -3.99 -23.97 12.76
N ASN A 432 -4.90 -23.31 13.49
CA ASN A 432 -5.81 -22.28 12.98
C ASN A 432 -5.10 -20.97 12.62
N GLN A 433 -3.78 -20.95 12.61
CA GLN A 433 -2.94 -19.82 12.22
C GLN A 433 -2.27 -20.03 10.85
N ILE A 434 -2.36 -21.27 10.34
CA ILE A 434 -1.93 -21.62 9.00
C ILE A 434 -3.15 -21.48 8.09
N CYS A 435 -3.03 -20.66 7.05
CA CYS A 435 -4.08 -20.47 6.05
C CYS A 435 -4.44 -21.79 5.33
N THR A 436 -5.72 -21.96 4.99
CA THR A 436 -6.20 -23.11 4.19
C THR A 436 -5.57 -23.21 2.79
N SER A 437 -5.02 -22.11 2.27
CA SER A 437 -4.30 -22.07 0.99
C SER A 437 -2.86 -22.58 1.08
N PHE A 438 -2.33 -22.77 2.30
CA PHE A 438 -0.94 -23.13 2.55
C PHE A 438 -0.83 -24.59 3.00
N THR A 439 0.14 -25.31 2.46
CA THR A 439 0.38 -26.73 2.78
C THR A 439 1.77 -26.94 3.34
N ILE A 440 1.86 -27.70 4.43
CA ILE A 440 3.11 -28.17 5.01
C ILE A 440 3.27 -29.65 4.71
N ASN A 441 4.36 -29.99 4.05
CA ASN A 441 4.78 -31.36 3.78
C ASN A 441 5.94 -31.73 4.70
N CYS A 442 6.11 -33.02 4.99
CA CYS A 442 7.28 -33.55 5.67
C CYS A 442 7.79 -34.74 4.88
N THR A 443 9.12 -34.83 4.71
CA THR A 443 9.78 -35.97 4.06
C THR A 443 10.96 -36.42 4.92
N GLY A 444 11.04 -37.71 5.26
CA GLY A 444 12.09 -38.25 6.13
C GLY A 444 11.55 -39.24 7.17
N GLY A 445 12.43 -39.73 8.04
CA GLY A 445 12.00 -40.56 9.18
C GLY A 445 11.38 -39.70 10.28
N GLY A 446 10.23 -40.07 10.84
CA GLY A 446 9.58 -39.31 11.92
C GLY A 446 8.42 -38.39 11.49
N CYS A 447 8.09 -38.32 10.20
CA CYS A 447 6.95 -37.56 9.67
C CYS A 447 5.57 -38.17 10.00
N THR A 448 5.22 -38.37 11.27
CA THR A 448 3.90 -38.89 11.64
C THR A 448 2.85 -37.78 11.60
N GLY A 449 1.83 -37.92 10.74
CA GLY A 449 0.68 -37.01 10.67
C GLY A 449 0.74 -35.91 9.59
N PHE A 450 1.63 -36.01 8.61
CA PHE A 450 1.72 -35.10 7.46
C PHE A 450 1.10 -35.67 6.17
N PRO A 451 0.60 -34.84 5.24
CA PRO A 451 0.67 -33.36 5.19
C PRO A 451 -0.30 -32.64 6.14
N VAL A 452 0.10 -31.45 6.60
CA VAL A 452 -0.76 -30.54 7.37
C VAL A 452 -1.22 -29.42 6.44
N VAL A 453 -2.52 -29.38 6.15
CA VAL A 453 -3.16 -28.25 5.47
C VAL A 453 -3.71 -27.34 6.55
N GLY A 454 -3.45 -26.04 6.42
CA GLY A 454 -3.98 -25.06 7.34
C GLY A 454 -5.50 -25.14 7.47
N THR A 455 -6.02 -24.78 8.64
CA THR A 455 -7.47 -24.77 8.91
C THR A 455 -8.01 -23.35 9.01
N ALA A 456 -7.13 -22.35 9.01
CA ALA A 456 -7.49 -20.95 9.11
C ALA A 456 -8.06 -20.46 7.78
N VAL A 457 -9.32 -20.07 7.77
CA VAL A 457 -9.87 -19.29 6.66
C VAL A 457 -9.53 -17.83 6.92
N VAL A 458 -8.27 -17.46 6.66
CA VAL A 458 -7.84 -16.05 6.69
C VAL A 458 -7.96 -15.52 5.27
N ILE A 459 -8.73 -14.45 5.12
CA ILE A 459 -8.83 -13.75 3.84
C ILE A 459 -7.57 -12.90 3.70
N THR A 460 -6.61 -13.42 2.95
CA THR A 460 -5.36 -12.75 2.62
C THR A 460 -5.43 -12.07 1.25
N GLY A 461 -4.45 -11.23 0.95
CA GLY A 461 -4.42 -10.41 -0.25
C GLY A 461 -4.89 -8.98 0.03
N ILE A 462 -4.34 -8.07 -0.78
CA ILE A 462 -4.37 -6.64 -0.51
C ILE A 462 -5.08 -5.83 -1.60
N THR A 463 -5.52 -6.46 -2.68
CA THR A 463 -5.96 -5.79 -3.92
C THR A 463 -7.46 -5.81 -4.17
N GLY A 464 -8.24 -6.41 -3.27
CA GLY A 464 -9.69 -6.44 -3.31
C GLY A 464 -10.36 -5.18 -2.77
N PRO A 465 -11.70 -5.16 -2.60
CA PRO A 465 -12.43 -4.00 -2.13
C PRO A 465 -12.04 -3.63 -0.70
N GLY A 466 -11.72 -2.35 -0.46
CA GLY A 466 -11.18 -1.88 0.82
C GLY A 466 -9.78 -2.42 1.15
N GLY A 467 -9.11 -3.11 0.22
CA GLY A 467 -7.87 -3.84 0.48
C GLY A 467 -8.08 -5.27 0.99
N ILE A 468 -9.32 -5.76 1.07
CA ILE A 468 -9.60 -7.10 1.56
C ILE A 468 -9.61 -8.12 0.41
N GLY A 469 -8.73 -9.12 0.46
CA GLY A 469 -8.66 -10.17 -0.55
C GLY A 469 -7.78 -9.79 -1.75
N ALA A 470 -7.60 -10.73 -2.68
CA ALA A 470 -6.83 -10.53 -3.90
C ALA A 470 -7.75 -10.59 -5.12
N SER A 471 -7.57 -9.65 -6.05
CA SER A 471 -8.30 -9.57 -7.33
C SER A 471 -7.68 -10.41 -8.46
N ASN A 472 -6.80 -11.34 -8.14
CA ASN A 472 -6.10 -12.23 -9.08
C ASN A 472 -6.52 -13.70 -8.96
N GLY A 473 -7.59 -14.01 -8.23
CA GLY A 473 -8.14 -15.36 -8.12
C GLY A 473 -7.41 -16.28 -7.12
N THR A 474 -6.61 -15.73 -6.21
CA THR A 474 -5.87 -16.53 -5.21
C THR A 474 -6.47 -16.51 -3.81
N SER A 475 -7.40 -15.59 -3.51
CA SER A 475 -7.99 -15.46 -2.17
C SER A 475 -9.46 -15.87 -2.10
N ALA A 476 -10.05 -15.80 -0.92
CA ALA A 476 -11.47 -16.08 -0.72
C ALA A 476 -12.44 -15.10 -1.43
N LEU A 477 -11.95 -14.01 -2.01
CA LEU A 477 -12.74 -13.12 -2.85
C LEU A 477 -13.08 -13.84 -4.17
N VAL A 478 -14.29 -14.35 -4.28
CA VAL A 478 -14.72 -15.20 -5.43
C VAL A 478 -15.63 -14.48 -6.42
N LEU A 479 -16.18 -13.33 -6.02
CA LEU A 479 -16.95 -12.48 -6.91
C LEU A 479 -16.73 -11.03 -6.54
N TRP A 480 -16.39 -10.22 -7.53
CA TRP A 480 -16.43 -8.78 -7.41
C TRP A 480 -17.00 -8.21 -8.69
N LEU A 481 -18.27 -7.83 -8.64
CA LEU A 481 -18.96 -7.14 -9.71
C LEU A 481 -18.95 -5.65 -9.39
N ASP A 482 -18.20 -4.87 -10.16
CA ASP A 482 -18.06 -3.41 -9.97
C ASP A 482 -18.48 -2.68 -11.25
N ALA A 483 -19.48 -1.81 -11.16
CA ALA A 483 -19.97 -1.04 -12.30
C ALA A 483 -18.88 -0.11 -12.88
N ASN A 484 -17.90 0.31 -12.09
CA ASN A 484 -16.76 1.11 -12.57
C ASN A 484 -15.89 0.40 -13.61
N ARG A 485 -15.97 -0.92 -13.66
CA ARG A 485 -15.16 -1.75 -14.58
C ARG A 485 -15.91 -2.03 -15.89
N ILE A 486 -17.14 -1.54 -16.04
CA ILE A 486 -17.93 -1.70 -17.26
C ILE A 486 -17.57 -0.59 -18.25
N THR A 487 -17.23 -1.00 -19.47
CA THR A 487 -17.03 -0.08 -20.59
C THR A 487 -18.28 -0.10 -21.48
N ALA A 488 -19.19 0.84 -21.28
CA ALA A 488 -20.40 1.00 -22.08
C ALA A 488 -20.81 2.48 -22.19
N ALA A 489 -21.65 2.81 -23.18
CA ALA A 489 -22.21 4.15 -23.30
C ALA A 489 -23.27 4.40 -22.21
N ASN A 490 -23.37 5.64 -21.72
CA ASN A 490 -24.42 6.04 -20.79
C ASN A 490 -25.81 5.76 -21.39
N GLY A 491 -26.68 5.12 -20.61
CA GLY A 491 -28.02 4.69 -21.02
C GLY A 491 -28.07 3.38 -21.81
N ALA A 492 -26.94 2.75 -22.12
CA ALA A 492 -26.93 1.47 -22.81
C ALA A 492 -27.37 0.33 -21.89
N THR A 493 -28.18 -0.59 -22.41
CA THR A 493 -28.44 -1.87 -21.72
C THR A 493 -27.23 -2.77 -21.89
N VAL A 494 -26.54 -3.08 -20.79
CA VAL A 494 -25.44 -4.04 -20.77
C VAL A 494 -25.98 -5.41 -20.37
N THR A 495 -25.62 -6.43 -21.14
CA THR A 495 -26.09 -7.82 -20.93
C THR A 495 -25.04 -8.71 -20.27
N ALA A 496 -23.88 -8.16 -19.93
CA ALA A 496 -22.83 -8.82 -19.19
C ALA A 496 -22.32 -7.94 -18.05
N TRP A 497 -22.06 -8.57 -16.90
CA TRP A 497 -21.35 -7.98 -15.78
C TRP A 497 -20.19 -8.91 -15.42
N ASN A 498 -18.97 -8.47 -15.74
CA ASN A 498 -17.78 -9.27 -15.56
C ASN A 498 -17.27 -9.22 -14.12
N ASP A 499 -16.77 -10.35 -13.65
CA ASP A 499 -16.15 -10.54 -12.35
C ASP A 499 -14.69 -10.08 -12.39
N VAL A 500 -14.30 -9.24 -11.44
CA VAL A 500 -12.93 -8.73 -11.28
C VAL A 500 -12.20 -9.33 -10.07
N SER A 501 -12.73 -10.39 -9.46
CA SER A 501 -12.04 -11.14 -8.41
C SER A 501 -10.85 -11.96 -8.92
N GLY A 502 -10.78 -12.20 -10.23
CA GLY A 502 -9.80 -13.07 -10.89
C GLY A 502 -10.27 -14.52 -11.05
N TYR A 503 -11.42 -14.91 -10.48
CA TYR A 503 -12.01 -16.25 -10.69
C TYR A 503 -12.78 -16.39 -12.01
N GLY A 504 -13.04 -15.29 -12.73
CA GLY A 504 -13.75 -15.31 -14.01
C GLY A 504 -15.23 -15.71 -13.86
N ASN A 505 -15.84 -15.43 -12.71
CA ASN A 505 -17.23 -15.74 -12.41
C ASN A 505 -18.23 -14.77 -13.08
N ASN A 506 -18.02 -14.50 -14.37
CA ASN A 506 -18.77 -13.53 -15.16
C ASN A 506 -20.26 -13.89 -15.29
N PHE A 507 -21.12 -12.88 -15.25
CA PHE A 507 -22.55 -13.00 -15.50
C PHE A 507 -22.85 -12.52 -16.92
N THR A 508 -23.07 -13.46 -17.85
CA THR A 508 -23.13 -13.19 -19.30
C THR A 508 -24.49 -13.53 -19.94
N ALA A 509 -25.50 -13.86 -19.15
CA ALA A 509 -26.86 -14.14 -19.60
C ALA A 509 -27.89 -13.32 -18.81
N GLY A 510 -29.15 -13.38 -19.24
CA GLY A 510 -30.25 -12.59 -18.68
C GLY A 510 -30.66 -11.46 -19.62
N ASN A 511 -31.40 -10.49 -19.11
CA ASN A 511 -31.88 -9.34 -19.89
C ASN A 511 -31.03 -8.08 -19.70
N GLY A 512 -29.99 -8.15 -18.86
CA GLY A 512 -29.10 -7.04 -18.58
C GLY A 512 -29.72 -5.96 -17.69
N ALA A 513 -29.01 -4.84 -17.58
CA ALA A 513 -29.45 -3.63 -16.89
C ALA A 513 -28.91 -2.38 -17.60
N VAL A 514 -29.47 -1.21 -17.32
CA VAL A 514 -29.06 0.04 -17.98
C VAL A 514 -27.85 0.64 -17.27
N PHE A 515 -26.77 0.89 -18.00
CA PHE A 515 -25.54 1.48 -17.48
C PHE A 515 -25.63 2.99 -17.42
N ASN A 516 -25.26 3.58 -16.27
CA ASN A 516 -25.19 5.02 -16.09
C ASN A 516 -23.76 5.39 -15.70
N THR A 517 -23.12 6.32 -16.42
CA THR A 517 -21.68 6.62 -16.27
C THR A 517 -21.35 7.48 -15.04
N ASN A 518 -22.30 8.24 -14.52
CA ASN A 518 -22.14 9.11 -13.36
C ASN A 518 -23.47 9.11 -12.58
N ASN A 519 -23.69 8.07 -11.78
CA ASN A 519 -24.96 7.85 -11.08
C ASN A 519 -24.95 8.41 -9.66
N VAL A 520 -23.87 8.15 -8.92
CA VAL A 520 -23.69 8.61 -7.54
C VAL A 520 -22.23 8.89 -7.30
N ASN A 521 -21.93 10.03 -6.68
CA ASN A 521 -20.58 10.43 -6.31
C ASN A 521 -19.52 10.33 -7.44
N GLY A 522 -19.89 10.67 -8.68
CA GLY A 522 -18.98 10.54 -9.82
C GLY A 522 -18.86 9.13 -10.39
N TYR A 523 -19.43 8.11 -9.74
CA TYR A 523 -19.27 6.71 -10.10
C TYR A 523 -20.45 6.15 -10.90
N PRO A 524 -20.19 5.23 -11.85
CA PRO A 524 -21.23 4.52 -12.57
C PRO A 524 -22.03 3.53 -11.72
N ALA A 525 -23.25 3.24 -12.17
CA ALA A 525 -24.11 2.21 -11.58
C ALA A 525 -25.09 1.64 -12.62
N LEU A 526 -25.61 0.45 -12.34
CA LEU A 526 -26.59 -0.24 -13.18
C LEU A 526 -28.02 -0.03 -12.66
N SER A 527 -28.94 0.43 -13.53
CA SER A 527 -30.36 0.60 -13.25
C SER A 527 -31.18 -0.63 -13.65
N PHE A 528 -31.94 -1.16 -12.69
CA PHE A 528 -32.85 -2.28 -12.86
C PHE A 528 -34.30 -1.78 -12.77
N ASN A 529 -35.14 -2.27 -13.68
CA ASN A 529 -36.48 -1.72 -13.92
C ASN A 529 -37.60 -2.39 -13.09
N GLY A 530 -37.28 -3.33 -12.20
CA GLY A 530 -38.26 -4.03 -11.36
C GLY A 530 -39.16 -5.03 -12.09
N THR A 531 -38.94 -5.29 -13.38
CA THR A 531 -39.83 -6.15 -14.18
C THR A 531 -39.13 -7.15 -15.09
N SER A 532 -37.91 -6.86 -15.54
CA SER A 532 -37.22 -7.72 -16.51
C SER A 532 -35.70 -7.65 -16.46
N HIS A 533 -35.08 -6.62 -15.89
CA HIS A 533 -33.62 -6.49 -15.83
C HIS A 533 -33.01 -7.43 -14.80
N TYR A 534 -32.00 -8.21 -15.20
CA TYR A 534 -31.19 -9.07 -14.35
C TYR A 534 -30.02 -9.66 -15.15
N PHE A 535 -29.02 -10.13 -14.41
CA PHE A 535 -27.92 -10.93 -14.93
C PHE A 535 -28.00 -12.34 -14.33
N GLN A 536 -27.56 -13.33 -15.08
CA GLN A 536 -27.45 -14.71 -14.59
C GLN A 536 -26.24 -15.43 -15.18
N ARG A 537 -25.86 -16.50 -14.50
CA ARG A 537 -24.90 -17.49 -14.98
C ARG A 537 -25.29 -18.89 -14.51
N PRO A 538 -24.81 -19.95 -15.17
CA PRO A 538 -24.95 -21.31 -14.68
C PRO A 538 -24.43 -21.46 -13.25
N PHE A 539 -24.95 -22.47 -12.53
CA PHE A 539 -24.47 -22.81 -11.19
C PHE A 539 -22.94 -22.92 -11.17
N THR A 540 -22.32 -22.38 -10.12
CA THR A 540 -20.89 -22.48 -9.88
C THR A 540 -20.64 -22.69 -8.39
N ALA A 541 -19.95 -23.76 -8.04
CA ALA A 541 -19.77 -24.18 -6.65
C ALA A 541 -19.10 -23.11 -5.75
N SER A 542 -18.17 -22.33 -6.28
CA SER A 542 -17.50 -21.25 -5.54
C SER A 542 -18.43 -20.10 -5.15
N LEU A 543 -19.58 -19.94 -5.80
CA LEU A 543 -20.60 -18.93 -5.50
C LEU A 543 -21.81 -19.50 -4.73
N ALA A 544 -21.74 -20.77 -4.29
CA ALA A 544 -22.79 -21.48 -3.56
C ALA A 544 -22.17 -22.37 -2.48
N THR A 545 -21.34 -21.76 -1.64
CA THR A 545 -20.55 -22.44 -0.61
C THR A 545 -21.30 -22.58 0.72
N ASN A 546 -20.85 -23.52 1.54
CA ASN A 546 -21.41 -23.75 2.88
C ASN A 546 -21.04 -22.67 3.90
N THR A 547 -20.11 -21.78 3.56
CA THR A 547 -19.78 -20.57 4.31
C THR A 547 -19.59 -19.44 3.29
N PHE A 548 -20.23 -18.28 3.47
CA PHE A 548 -19.98 -17.13 2.61
C PHE A 548 -20.31 -15.80 3.31
N THR A 549 -19.75 -14.73 2.80
CA THR A 549 -20.16 -13.35 3.09
C THR A 549 -20.41 -12.62 1.77
N LEU A 550 -21.53 -11.92 1.67
CA LEU A 550 -21.87 -11.11 0.50
C LEU A 550 -22.13 -9.67 0.93
N PHE A 551 -21.58 -8.72 0.18
CA PHE A 551 -21.87 -7.30 0.30
C PHE A 551 -22.52 -6.80 -0.99
N SER A 552 -23.40 -5.81 -0.87
CA SER A 552 -23.88 -5.04 -2.02
C SER A 552 -24.02 -3.58 -1.66
N ALA A 553 -23.70 -2.70 -2.62
CA ALA A 553 -24.01 -1.28 -2.56
C ALA A 553 -25.08 -0.96 -3.59
N ASN A 554 -26.24 -0.53 -3.12
CA ASN A 554 -27.38 -0.24 -3.98
C ASN A 554 -28.35 0.76 -3.38
N ASN A 555 -29.16 1.37 -4.25
CA ASN A 555 -30.28 2.23 -3.91
C ASN A 555 -31.58 1.62 -4.43
N VAL A 556 -32.52 1.38 -3.52
CA VAL A 556 -33.81 0.76 -3.82
C VAL A 556 -34.91 1.79 -4.06
N THR A 557 -35.75 1.57 -5.06
CA THR A 557 -36.93 2.42 -5.30
C THR A 557 -38.10 2.08 -4.38
N ALA A 558 -38.99 3.07 -4.17
CA ALA A 558 -40.23 2.98 -3.40
C ALA A 558 -41.30 2.04 -3.97
N SER A 559 -40.97 1.27 -5.01
CA SER A 559 -41.94 0.48 -5.77
C SER A 559 -42.49 -0.72 -5.01
N GLY A 560 -43.73 -1.11 -5.33
CA GLY A 560 -44.38 -2.31 -4.81
C GLY A 560 -43.88 -3.64 -5.40
N PHE A 561 -42.65 -3.68 -5.93
CA PHE A 561 -42.00 -4.89 -6.44
C PHE A 561 -40.94 -5.43 -5.47
N TYR A 562 -40.66 -6.73 -5.58
CA TYR A 562 -39.63 -7.41 -4.80
C TYR A 562 -38.25 -7.06 -5.34
N LYS A 563 -37.32 -6.59 -4.50
CA LYS A 563 -36.05 -6.04 -4.98
C LYS A 563 -34.88 -6.98 -4.68
N ALA A 564 -34.73 -8.06 -5.47
CA ALA A 564 -33.71 -9.08 -5.23
C ALA A 564 -32.32 -8.69 -5.75
N VAL A 565 -31.33 -8.68 -4.87
CA VAL A 565 -29.94 -8.37 -5.23
C VAL A 565 -29.22 -9.60 -5.75
N PHE A 566 -29.23 -10.68 -4.96
CA PHE A 566 -28.56 -11.94 -5.27
C PHE A 566 -29.49 -13.11 -4.98
N SER A 567 -29.51 -14.09 -5.86
CA SER A 567 -30.30 -15.31 -5.66
C SER A 567 -29.70 -16.53 -6.32
N ASN A 568 -29.74 -17.64 -5.60
CA ASN A 568 -29.63 -19.00 -6.14
C ASN A 568 -30.75 -19.88 -5.57
N ARG A 569 -31.93 -19.32 -5.35
CA ARG A 569 -33.08 -20.02 -4.75
C ARG A 569 -33.69 -21.00 -5.75
N ASP A 570 -34.02 -22.21 -5.29
CA ASP A 570 -34.96 -23.13 -5.93
C ASP A 570 -36.28 -23.10 -5.16
N ASP A 571 -37.40 -22.98 -5.87
CA ASP A 571 -38.72 -22.91 -5.24
C ASP A 571 -39.77 -23.73 -5.99
N PRO A 572 -39.56 -25.06 -6.14
CA PRO A 572 -40.56 -25.89 -6.79
C PRO A 572 -41.75 -26.10 -5.84
N PRO A 573 -42.99 -25.81 -6.26
CA PRO A 573 -44.16 -25.99 -5.40
C PRO A 573 -44.22 -27.41 -4.80
N GLY A 574 -44.40 -27.50 -3.48
CA GLY A 574 -44.54 -28.77 -2.76
C GLY A 574 -43.26 -29.59 -2.56
N ASN A 575 -42.08 -29.04 -2.88
CA ASN A 575 -40.78 -29.69 -2.67
C ASN A 575 -39.97 -28.98 -1.58
N GLU A 576 -38.88 -29.61 -1.14
CA GLU A 576 -37.93 -28.99 -0.21
C GLU A 576 -37.32 -27.73 -0.81
N THR A 577 -37.25 -26.67 0.00
CA THR A 577 -36.64 -25.39 -0.39
C THR A 577 -35.12 -25.49 -0.40
N ARG A 578 -34.46 -24.86 -1.39
CA ARG A 578 -32.99 -24.89 -1.53
C ARG A 578 -32.42 -23.55 -1.95
N GLY A 579 -31.19 -23.27 -1.53
CA GLY A 579 -30.43 -22.08 -1.89
C GLY A 579 -30.84 -20.86 -1.06
N ALA A 580 -30.50 -19.67 -1.55
CA ALA A 580 -30.70 -18.44 -0.79
C ALA A 580 -31.11 -17.26 -1.68
N ILE A 581 -31.68 -16.23 -1.06
CA ILE A 581 -32.01 -14.96 -1.70
C ILE A 581 -31.86 -13.80 -0.71
N LEU A 582 -31.25 -12.71 -1.17
CA LEU A 582 -31.22 -11.40 -0.50
C LEU A 582 -32.11 -10.43 -1.28
N TYR A 583 -33.11 -9.86 -0.62
CA TYR A 583 -34.01 -8.91 -1.28
C TYR A 583 -34.66 -7.95 -0.28
N ALA A 584 -35.17 -6.81 -0.78
CA ALA A 584 -36.02 -5.92 -0.01
C ALA A 584 -37.51 -6.17 -0.29
N VAL A 585 -38.31 -6.25 0.77
CA VAL A 585 -39.75 -6.51 0.72
C VAL A 585 -40.50 -5.32 0.11
N PRO A 586 -41.47 -5.53 -0.79
CA PRO A 586 -42.15 -4.46 -1.52
C PRO A 586 -42.77 -3.34 -0.68
N THR A 587 -43.50 -3.71 0.38
CA THR A 587 -44.35 -2.78 1.14
C THR A 587 -43.58 -2.08 2.26
N SER A 588 -42.66 -2.79 2.92
CA SER A 588 -41.89 -2.26 4.05
C SER A 588 -40.49 -1.78 3.66
N ASN A 589 -39.94 -2.21 2.51
CA ASN A 589 -38.54 -2.03 2.14
C ASN A 589 -37.54 -2.57 3.17
N ASN A 590 -37.99 -3.50 4.02
CA ASN A 590 -37.10 -4.23 4.91
C ASN A 590 -36.26 -5.21 4.08
N TRP A 591 -34.97 -5.29 4.39
CA TRP A 591 -34.13 -6.32 3.83
C TRP A 591 -34.36 -7.65 4.53
N SER A 592 -34.48 -8.69 3.72
CA SER A 592 -34.74 -10.05 4.15
C SER A 592 -33.70 -10.98 3.54
N PHE A 593 -33.07 -11.79 4.39
CA PHE A 593 -32.20 -12.89 3.97
C PHE A 593 -32.92 -14.22 4.17
N TRP A 594 -33.27 -14.88 3.07
CA TRP A 594 -34.00 -16.14 3.07
C TRP A 594 -33.07 -17.28 2.69
N THR A 595 -33.19 -18.39 3.42
CA THR A 595 -32.42 -19.61 3.23
C THR A 595 -33.36 -20.79 3.12
N GLY A 596 -33.14 -21.65 2.14
CA GLY A 596 -33.86 -22.91 2.00
C GLY A 596 -33.39 -23.89 3.07
N HIS A 597 -34.32 -24.70 3.57
CA HIS A 597 -34.07 -25.76 4.52
C HIS A 597 -34.69 -27.05 3.95
N ALA A 598 -34.29 -28.24 4.42
CA ALA A 598 -34.88 -29.54 3.99
C ALA A 598 -36.34 -29.72 4.46
N SER A 599 -37.19 -28.73 4.17
CA SER A 599 -38.62 -28.61 4.41
C SER A 599 -39.23 -27.72 3.31
N ILE A 600 -40.55 -27.68 3.23
CA ILE A 600 -41.28 -26.85 2.26
C ILE A 600 -41.33 -25.35 2.64
N ALA A 601 -40.70 -24.95 3.76
CA ALA A 601 -40.79 -23.59 4.29
C ALA A 601 -39.47 -22.83 4.13
N TRP A 602 -39.58 -21.53 3.82
CA TRP A 602 -38.44 -20.61 3.79
C TRP A 602 -38.16 -20.04 5.18
N GLU A 603 -36.88 -20.04 5.54
CA GLU A 603 -36.43 -19.48 6.80
C GLU A 603 -35.87 -18.08 6.58
N GLN A 604 -36.41 -17.11 7.29
CA GLN A 604 -36.24 -15.69 7.00
C GLN A 604 -35.55 -14.96 8.15
N LEU A 605 -34.61 -14.09 7.82
CA LEU A 605 -34.06 -13.11 8.75
C LEU A 605 -34.35 -11.71 8.21
N ASN A 606 -35.25 -10.98 8.88
CA ASN A 606 -35.77 -9.70 8.42
C ASN A 606 -35.17 -8.55 9.24
N THR A 607 -34.62 -7.54 8.58
CA THR A 607 -33.98 -6.37 9.21
C THR A 607 -34.88 -5.12 9.21
N ALA A 608 -34.31 -4.01 9.67
CA ALA A 608 -34.91 -2.68 9.62
C ALA A 608 -35.18 -2.19 8.19
N VAL A 609 -36.01 -1.15 8.09
CA VAL A 609 -36.35 -0.45 6.83
C VAL A 609 -35.10 0.20 6.26
N SER A 610 -34.76 -0.08 5.01
CA SER A 610 -33.80 0.75 4.27
C SER A 610 -34.49 2.06 3.87
N THR A 611 -33.77 3.18 3.98
CA THR A 611 -34.27 4.47 3.50
C THR A 611 -34.44 4.41 2.00
N VAL A 612 -35.68 4.26 1.57
CA VAL A 612 -36.07 4.27 0.15
C VAL A 612 -35.50 5.49 -0.55
N GLY A 613 -34.90 5.27 -1.72
CA GLY A 613 -34.28 6.34 -2.50
C GLY A 613 -32.88 6.76 -2.02
N SER A 614 -32.34 6.12 -0.99
CA SER A 614 -30.97 6.32 -0.52
C SER A 614 -30.08 5.12 -0.83
N TRP A 615 -28.80 5.38 -1.09
CA TRP A 615 -27.78 4.35 -1.17
C TRP A 615 -27.50 3.76 0.21
N ALA A 616 -27.19 2.47 0.24
CA ALA A 616 -26.86 1.72 1.45
C ALA A 616 -26.02 0.49 1.10
N THR A 617 -25.24 0.02 2.07
CA THR A 617 -24.59 -1.30 2.03
C THR A 617 -25.44 -2.35 2.73
N GLN A 618 -25.58 -3.52 2.12
CA GLN A 618 -26.15 -4.72 2.74
C GLN A 618 -25.02 -5.74 2.89
N SER A 619 -24.85 -6.31 4.08
CA SER A 619 -23.99 -7.46 4.28
C SER A 619 -24.80 -8.65 4.79
N ILE A 620 -24.58 -9.82 4.19
CA ILE A 620 -25.09 -11.09 4.69
C ILE A 620 -23.95 -12.06 4.90
N GLU A 621 -24.08 -12.91 5.92
CA GLU A 621 -23.12 -13.95 6.22
C GLU A 621 -23.87 -15.24 6.52
N TYR A 622 -23.35 -16.36 6.03
CA TYR A 622 -23.78 -17.69 6.43
C TYR A 622 -22.56 -18.49 6.91
N ARG A 623 -22.66 -19.11 8.10
CA ARG A 623 -21.67 -20.02 8.68
C ARG A 623 -22.36 -21.33 9.08
N PRO A 624 -21.82 -22.50 8.72
CA PRO A 624 -22.43 -23.78 9.06
C PRO A 624 -22.19 -24.13 10.54
N ILE A 625 -21.12 -23.64 11.14
CA ILE A 625 -20.84 -23.79 12.57
C ILE A 625 -21.94 -23.04 13.35
N ALA A 626 -22.69 -23.78 14.18
CA ALA A 626 -23.90 -23.34 14.86
C ALA A 626 -25.09 -22.92 13.96
N ASN A 627 -25.08 -23.29 12.67
CA ASN A 627 -26.12 -22.91 11.69
C ASN A 627 -26.36 -21.39 11.61
N GLY A 628 -25.33 -20.57 11.86
CA GLY A 628 -25.47 -19.13 12.00
C GLY A 628 -25.66 -18.40 10.67
N LYS A 629 -26.77 -17.67 10.52
CA LYS A 629 -26.94 -16.67 9.46
C LYS A 629 -27.02 -15.27 10.05
N ARG A 630 -26.47 -14.28 9.35
CA ARG A 630 -26.44 -12.88 9.77
C ARG A 630 -26.81 -11.96 8.62
N ILE A 631 -27.40 -10.82 8.95
CA ILE A 631 -27.63 -9.71 8.01
C ILE A 631 -27.43 -8.38 8.75
N SER A 632 -26.73 -7.45 8.11
CA SER A 632 -26.53 -6.08 8.58
C SER A 632 -26.71 -5.07 7.43
N ILE A 633 -27.24 -3.91 7.76
CA ILE A 633 -27.46 -2.78 6.84
C ILE A 633 -26.66 -1.59 7.35
N ASN A 634 -25.91 -0.91 6.48
CA ASN A 634 -25.08 0.25 6.85
C ASN A 634 -24.22 -0.01 8.09
N ASN A 635 -23.64 -1.21 8.14
CA ASN A 635 -22.79 -1.69 9.22
C ASN A 635 -23.43 -1.64 10.63
N ALA A 636 -24.76 -1.60 10.72
CA ALA A 636 -25.48 -1.70 11.99
C ALA A 636 -25.19 -3.05 12.68
N ALA A 637 -25.50 -3.14 13.98
CA ALA A 637 -25.44 -4.39 14.71
C ALA A 637 -26.22 -5.50 13.94
N PRO A 638 -25.56 -6.63 13.59
CA PRO A 638 -26.18 -7.63 12.73
C PRO A 638 -27.31 -8.34 13.46
N LEU A 639 -28.42 -8.55 12.76
CA LEU A 639 -29.38 -9.56 13.19
C LEU A 639 -28.80 -10.95 12.94
N GLN A 640 -29.09 -11.89 13.83
CA GLN A 640 -28.55 -13.24 13.77
C GLN A 640 -29.67 -14.26 13.98
N GLY A 641 -29.58 -15.39 13.29
CA GLY A 641 -30.50 -16.51 13.46
C GLY A 641 -29.81 -17.84 13.20
N THR A 642 -30.44 -18.93 13.62
CA THR A 642 -29.93 -20.29 13.41
C THR A 642 -30.80 -21.05 12.42
N THR A 643 -30.24 -21.42 11.27
CA THR A 643 -30.95 -22.20 10.25
C THR A 643 -29.97 -22.99 9.39
N THR A 644 -30.25 -24.27 9.14
CA THR A 644 -29.49 -25.06 8.16
C THR A 644 -29.83 -24.61 6.73
N LEU A 645 -28.85 -24.13 5.98
CA LEU A 645 -28.96 -23.87 4.55
C LEU A 645 -28.83 -25.18 3.76
N ASN A 646 -29.89 -25.57 3.07
CA ASN A 646 -29.85 -26.62 2.07
C ASN A 646 -29.39 -26.01 0.73
N GLN A 647 -28.19 -26.35 0.26
CA GLN A 647 -27.62 -25.75 -0.94
C GLN A 647 -28.43 -26.09 -2.19
N ASN A 648 -28.45 -25.16 -3.13
CA ASN A 648 -29.02 -25.38 -4.45
C ASN A 648 -27.90 -25.53 -5.48
N THR A 649 -27.91 -26.65 -6.19
CA THR A 649 -26.90 -26.97 -7.21
C THR A 649 -27.48 -27.03 -8.63
N SER A 650 -28.80 -26.85 -8.77
CA SER A 650 -29.53 -27.03 -10.03
C SER A 650 -29.95 -25.73 -10.70
N GLN A 651 -30.11 -24.63 -9.94
CA GLN A 651 -30.55 -23.35 -10.51
C GLN A 651 -29.37 -22.45 -10.89
N PRO A 652 -29.56 -21.56 -11.89
CA PRO A 652 -28.65 -20.45 -12.15
C PRO A 652 -28.47 -19.54 -10.94
N ILE A 653 -27.31 -18.90 -10.87
CA ILE A 653 -27.05 -17.81 -9.92
C ILE A 653 -27.43 -16.51 -10.61
N ARG A 654 -28.16 -15.64 -9.92
CA ARG A 654 -28.72 -14.41 -10.46
C ARG A 654 -28.33 -13.20 -9.63
N VAL A 655 -28.06 -12.11 -10.33
CA VAL A 655 -27.94 -10.76 -9.77
C VAL A 655 -29.06 -9.91 -10.36
N GLY A 656 -29.82 -9.24 -9.50
CA GLY A 656 -30.95 -8.42 -9.91
C GLY A 656 -32.29 -9.17 -10.09
N ALA A 657 -32.34 -10.49 -9.80
CA ALA A 657 -33.60 -11.23 -9.80
C ALA A 657 -33.60 -12.48 -8.90
N GLY A 658 -34.79 -12.94 -8.51
CA GLY A 658 -35.04 -14.20 -7.82
C GLY A 658 -36.31 -14.92 -8.29
N LEU A 659 -36.60 -16.07 -7.69
CA LEU A 659 -37.77 -16.91 -7.97
C LEU A 659 -38.74 -16.95 -6.78
N ASN A 660 -40.03 -17.06 -7.11
CA ASN A 660 -41.11 -17.41 -6.21
C ASN A 660 -42.10 -18.31 -6.94
N GLU A 661 -42.14 -19.60 -6.59
CA GLU A 661 -43.04 -20.64 -7.10
C GLU A 661 -43.17 -20.65 -8.63
N SER A 662 -42.10 -20.30 -9.34
CA SER A 662 -42.11 -20.06 -10.79
C SER A 662 -40.88 -20.67 -11.47
N VAL A 663 -41.03 -21.00 -12.75
CA VAL A 663 -39.93 -21.47 -13.62
C VAL A 663 -39.15 -20.32 -14.26
N THR A 664 -39.67 -19.09 -14.21
CA THR A 664 -39.02 -17.87 -14.70
C THR A 664 -38.85 -16.86 -13.56
N PRO A 665 -37.78 -16.04 -13.58
CA PRO A 665 -37.58 -14.99 -12.58
C PRO A 665 -38.80 -14.07 -12.45
N ASN A 666 -39.20 -13.78 -11.22
CA ASN A 666 -40.35 -12.92 -10.93
C ASN A 666 -40.13 -11.96 -9.75
N TYR A 667 -39.01 -12.05 -9.04
CA TYR A 667 -38.60 -11.09 -8.00
C TYR A 667 -37.48 -10.20 -8.53
N PHE A 668 -37.79 -9.18 -9.33
CA PHE A 668 -36.81 -8.35 -10.04
C PHE A 668 -36.38 -7.11 -9.25
N PHE A 669 -35.07 -6.87 -9.16
CA PHE A 669 -34.54 -5.65 -8.56
C PHE A 669 -35.12 -4.39 -9.21
N SER A 670 -35.49 -3.44 -8.37
CA SER A 670 -36.05 -2.14 -8.79
C SER A 670 -35.29 -1.04 -8.09
N GLY A 671 -34.30 -0.46 -8.78
CA GLY A 671 -33.29 0.39 -8.17
C GLY A 671 -32.01 0.50 -8.99
N THR A 672 -30.98 1.06 -8.37
CA THR A 672 -29.62 1.10 -8.91
C THR A 672 -28.67 0.29 -8.04
N MET A 673 -27.67 -0.35 -8.66
CA MET A 673 -26.65 -1.14 -7.98
C MET A 673 -25.28 -0.78 -8.52
N GLY A 674 -24.34 -0.51 -7.61
CA GLY A 674 -22.95 -0.18 -7.95
C GLY A 674 -22.05 -1.40 -7.88
N GLU A 675 -22.16 -2.16 -6.78
CA GLU A 675 -21.29 -3.31 -6.51
C GLU A 675 -22.00 -4.50 -5.88
N VAL A 676 -21.52 -5.70 -6.22
CA VAL A 676 -21.80 -6.97 -5.53
C VAL A 676 -20.49 -7.70 -5.28
N ILE A 677 -20.18 -7.97 -4.02
CA ILE A 677 -18.93 -8.59 -3.58
C ILE A 677 -19.27 -9.88 -2.83
N MET A 678 -18.62 -10.98 -3.16
CA MET A 678 -18.80 -12.26 -2.44
C MET A 678 -17.46 -12.87 -2.06
N TYR A 679 -17.37 -13.24 -0.79
CA TYR A 679 -16.32 -14.10 -0.26
C TYR A 679 -16.88 -15.49 -0.01
N ASN A 680 -16.18 -16.54 -0.43
CA ASN A 680 -16.54 -17.93 -0.11
C ASN A 680 -16.07 -18.36 1.30
N ALA A 681 -15.88 -17.36 2.15
CA ALA A 681 -15.39 -17.42 3.50
C ALA A 681 -16.23 -16.46 4.34
N ALA A 682 -16.11 -16.60 5.66
CA ALA A 682 -16.72 -15.65 6.55
C ALA A 682 -15.72 -14.53 6.86
N VAL A 683 -16.06 -13.32 6.44
CA VAL A 683 -15.22 -12.12 6.62
C VAL A 683 -15.19 -11.77 8.11
N ASN A 684 -14.02 -11.39 8.64
CA ASN A 684 -13.90 -11.03 10.05
C ASN A 684 -14.46 -9.60 10.33
N GLU A 685 -14.62 -9.21 11.59
CA GLU A 685 -15.28 -7.93 11.91
C GLU A 685 -14.44 -6.71 11.47
N ALA A 686 -13.11 -6.74 11.61
CA ALA A 686 -12.25 -5.66 11.10
C ALA A 686 -12.39 -5.47 9.59
N GLN A 687 -12.34 -6.57 8.83
CA GLN A 687 -12.52 -6.56 7.38
C GLN A 687 -13.91 -6.06 6.95
N LYS A 688 -14.98 -6.43 7.69
CA LYS A 688 -16.35 -5.90 7.44
C LYS A 688 -16.41 -4.39 7.61
N ILE A 689 -15.81 -3.86 8.68
CA ILE A 689 -15.74 -2.41 8.93
C ILE A 689 -15.05 -1.72 7.76
N ILE A 690 -13.90 -2.22 7.33
CA ILE A 690 -13.12 -1.66 6.20
C ILE A 690 -13.91 -1.70 4.88
N ILE A 691 -14.51 -2.84 4.52
CA ILE A 691 -15.32 -2.97 3.28
C ILE A 691 -16.51 -2.02 3.30
N ASN A 692 -17.21 -1.90 4.43
CA ASN A 692 -18.35 -1.00 4.54
C ASN A 692 -17.94 0.47 4.40
N ASN A 693 -16.81 0.89 4.98
CA ASN A 693 -16.26 2.26 4.81
C ASN A 693 -15.84 2.50 3.35
N TYR A 694 -15.22 1.53 2.70
CA TYR A 694 -14.92 1.60 1.26
C TYR A 694 -16.17 1.81 0.41
N LEU A 695 -17.26 1.08 0.67
CA LEU A 695 -18.51 1.23 -0.07
C LEU A 695 -19.23 2.56 0.26
N ALA A 696 -19.20 2.97 1.53
CA ALA A 696 -19.78 4.22 2.02
C ALA A 696 -19.16 5.43 1.33
N ALA A 697 -17.83 5.52 1.35
CA ALA A 697 -17.09 6.57 0.68
C ALA A 697 -17.36 6.58 -0.84
N LYS A 698 -17.22 5.42 -1.48
CA LYS A 698 -17.41 5.32 -2.94
C LYS A 698 -18.81 5.75 -3.39
N TYR A 699 -19.87 5.35 -2.68
CA TYR A 699 -21.25 5.65 -3.08
C TYR A 699 -21.92 6.74 -2.24
N ALA A 700 -21.12 7.54 -1.51
CA ALA A 700 -21.52 8.69 -0.70
C ALA A 700 -22.77 8.45 0.19
N PHE A 701 -22.69 7.47 1.09
CA PHE A 701 -23.72 7.22 2.09
C PHE A 701 -23.11 6.99 3.48
N THR A 702 -23.81 7.43 4.53
CA THR A 702 -23.37 7.32 5.92
C THR A 702 -23.60 5.93 6.49
N LEU A 703 -22.63 5.41 7.25
CA LEU A 703 -22.78 4.20 8.04
C LEU A 703 -23.44 4.50 9.38
N SER A 704 -24.29 3.59 9.84
CA SER A 704 -24.98 3.75 11.13
C SER A 704 -24.12 3.43 12.34
N ALA A 705 -23.01 2.71 12.14
CA ALA A 705 -22.00 2.38 13.13
C ALA A 705 -20.64 2.14 12.45
N ASN A 706 -19.56 2.46 13.17
CA ASN A 706 -18.18 2.40 12.68
C ASN A 706 -18.01 3.07 11.31
N ASP A 707 -18.55 4.27 11.18
CA ASP A 707 -18.25 5.20 10.09
C ASP A 707 -16.92 5.89 10.43
N LEU A 708 -15.82 5.29 9.99
CA LEU A 708 -14.47 5.60 10.44
C LEU A 708 -13.68 6.44 9.43
N TYR A 709 -14.12 6.51 8.17
CA TYR A 709 -13.39 7.21 7.13
C TYR A 709 -13.90 8.63 6.86
N ALA A 710 -13.85 9.52 7.84
CA ALA A 710 -14.39 10.89 7.73
C ALA A 710 -13.77 11.77 6.62
N MET A 711 -12.67 11.35 5.98
CA MET A 711 -12.07 12.11 4.86
C MET A 711 -12.86 11.97 3.56
N ASP A 712 -13.84 11.07 3.50
CA ASP A 712 -14.82 11.00 2.41
C ASP A 712 -15.86 12.13 2.45
N ASP A 713 -16.04 12.77 3.60
CA ASP A 713 -16.98 13.87 3.72
C ASP A 713 -16.58 15.05 2.83
N VAL A 714 -17.58 15.66 2.19
CA VAL A 714 -17.43 16.88 1.38
C VAL A 714 -16.72 18.00 2.15
N GLY A 715 -17.00 18.12 3.46
CA GLY A 715 -16.35 19.10 4.34
C GLY A 715 -14.85 18.86 4.56
N ASN A 716 -14.39 17.63 4.33
CA ASN A 716 -13.00 17.20 4.49
C ASN A 716 -12.29 16.97 3.15
N GLY A 717 -12.88 17.41 2.03
CA GLY A 717 -12.27 17.38 0.71
C GLY A 717 -12.58 16.15 -0.14
N ASN A 718 -13.46 15.24 0.33
CA ASN A 718 -14.09 14.20 -0.49
C ASN A 718 -13.11 13.19 -1.11
N PHE A 719 -12.27 12.56 -0.28
CA PHE A 719 -11.20 11.64 -0.67
C PHE A 719 -11.70 10.20 -0.96
N ASP A 720 -12.76 10.08 -1.76
CA ASP A 720 -13.60 8.87 -1.88
C ASP A 720 -13.02 7.78 -2.78
N HIS A 721 -11.84 8.04 -3.34
CA HIS A 721 -11.32 7.23 -4.43
C HIS A 721 -10.33 6.17 -3.93
N GLN A 722 -10.57 4.94 -4.39
CA GLN A 722 -9.74 3.75 -4.13
C GLN A 722 -9.44 3.53 -2.64
N VAL A 723 -10.45 3.73 -1.79
CA VAL A 723 -10.34 3.62 -0.33
C VAL A 723 -9.87 2.22 0.09
N ALA A 724 -8.91 2.19 1.01
CA ALA A 724 -8.38 0.99 1.64
C ALA A 724 -8.11 1.24 3.13
N GLY A 725 -8.01 0.19 3.94
CA GLY A 725 -7.79 0.35 5.37
C GLY A 725 -7.14 -0.85 6.05
N ILE A 726 -6.53 -0.58 7.19
CA ILE A 726 -6.01 -1.56 8.14
C ILE A 726 -6.63 -1.29 9.51
N GLY A 727 -6.68 -2.30 10.37
CA GLY A 727 -7.17 -2.12 11.74
C GLY A 727 -7.48 -3.41 12.47
N GLN A 728 -7.92 -3.26 13.71
CA GLN A 728 -8.35 -4.36 14.57
C GLN A 728 -9.68 -4.00 15.26
N ALA A 729 -10.66 -4.89 15.15
CA ALA A 729 -11.98 -4.72 15.72
C ALA A 729 -12.01 -5.06 17.21
N SER A 730 -13.12 -4.73 17.87
CA SER A 730 -13.34 -5.02 19.30
C SER A 730 -13.20 -6.49 19.68
N ASP A 731 -13.43 -7.42 18.74
CA ASP A 731 -13.35 -8.86 18.95
C ASP A 731 -11.92 -9.42 18.78
N GLY A 732 -10.93 -8.55 18.53
CA GLY A 732 -9.53 -8.91 18.28
C GLY A 732 -9.24 -9.37 16.86
N SER A 733 -10.25 -9.50 15.99
CA SER A 733 -10.02 -9.75 14.57
C SER A 733 -9.35 -8.54 13.92
N ARG A 734 -8.42 -8.78 12.98
CA ARG A 734 -7.57 -7.73 12.40
C ARG A 734 -7.35 -7.89 10.90
N HIS A 735 -6.92 -6.81 10.28
CA HIS A 735 -6.39 -6.76 8.92
C HIS A 735 -5.28 -5.71 8.88
N VAL A 736 -4.05 -6.13 8.61
CA VAL A 736 -2.84 -5.32 8.91
C VAL A 736 -2.05 -4.93 7.67
N ASP A 737 -2.61 -5.18 6.49
CA ASP A 737 -1.95 -4.96 5.21
C ASP A 737 -3.00 -4.82 4.11
N ALA A 738 -3.05 -3.64 3.49
CA ALA A 738 -4.05 -3.30 2.48
C ALA A 738 -3.47 -2.36 1.43
N LYS A 739 -3.97 -2.48 0.18
CA LYS A 739 -3.70 -1.56 -0.95
C LYS A 739 -4.98 -1.11 -1.65
N GLY A 740 -5.97 -2.00 -1.70
CA GLY A 740 -7.15 -1.83 -2.52
C GLY A 740 -6.82 -1.88 -4.02
N SER A 741 -7.66 -1.23 -4.82
CA SER A 741 -7.42 -1.09 -6.26
C SER A 741 -6.50 0.08 -6.64
N GLY A 742 -6.02 0.84 -5.63
CA GLY A 742 -5.19 2.02 -5.84
C GLY A 742 -3.69 1.76 -5.79
N ALA A 743 -2.92 2.85 -5.87
CA ALA A 743 -1.46 2.79 -5.92
C ALA A 743 -0.79 2.64 -4.53
N VAL A 744 -1.49 3.04 -3.46
CA VAL A 744 -0.93 3.11 -2.11
C VAL A 744 -1.24 1.84 -1.31
N ARG A 745 -0.20 1.15 -0.85
CA ARG A 745 -0.28 0.08 0.15
C ARG A 745 0.16 0.63 1.51
N MET A 746 -0.53 0.28 2.59
CA MET A 746 -0.04 0.46 3.96
C MET A 746 -0.09 -0.85 4.72
N TRP A 747 0.95 -1.12 5.51
CA TRP A 747 1.09 -2.34 6.30
C TRP A 747 1.99 -2.16 7.52
N ASN A 748 2.13 -3.24 8.31
CA ASN A 748 3.01 -3.32 9.48
C ASN A 748 2.76 -2.24 10.54
N PRO A 749 1.51 -2.06 11.02
CA PRO A 749 1.23 -1.13 12.12
C PRO A 749 1.95 -1.58 13.40
N SER A 750 2.70 -0.68 14.03
CA SER A 750 3.48 -1.00 15.23
C SER A 750 2.67 -1.00 16.53
N GLY A 751 1.48 -0.41 16.53
CA GLY A 751 0.70 -0.09 17.73
C GLY A 751 -0.68 -0.74 17.82
N LEU A 752 -1.03 -1.68 16.94
CA LEU A 752 -2.42 -2.07 16.73
C LEU A 752 -3.07 -2.84 17.91
N ALA A 753 -4.09 -2.23 18.51
CA ALA A 753 -4.97 -2.77 19.54
C ALA A 753 -6.46 -2.77 19.13
N ASN A 754 -7.34 -3.23 20.01
CA ASN A 754 -8.78 -3.33 19.72
C ASN A 754 -9.42 -1.94 19.49
N ASN A 755 -10.21 -1.84 18.42
CA ASN A 755 -10.89 -0.63 17.95
C ASN A 755 -9.97 0.44 17.35
N GLU A 756 -8.83 0.05 16.82
CA GLU A 756 -7.90 0.95 16.16
C GLU A 756 -7.90 0.71 14.66
N PHE A 757 -8.04 1.77 13.88
CA PHE A 757 -8.17 1.69 12.43
C PHE A 757 -7.49 2.87 11.76
N MET A 758 -6.87 2.60 10.61
CA MET A 758 -6.40 3.60 9.68
C MET A 758 -7.00 3.30 8.30
N ILE A 759 -7.73 4.27 7.74
CA ILE A 759 -8.39 4.17 6.44
C ILE A 759 -7.94 5.36 5.58
N TRP A 760 -7.58 5.12 4.34
CA TRP A 760 -7.10 6.14 3.43
C TRP A 760 -7.75 6.04 2.05
N GLY A 761 -7.81 7.19 1.38
CA GLY A 761 -8.37 7.36 0.04
C GLY A 761 -7.78 8.61 -0.61
N HIS A 762 -8.07 8.84 -1.88
CA HIS A 762 -7.49 9.97 -2.64
C HIS A 762 -8.54 10.90 -3.24
N ASN A 763 -8.11 12.11 -3.60
CA ASN A 763 -8.93 13.19 -4.16
C ASN A 763 -9.30 13.06 -5.65
N GLY A 764 -9.16 11.88 -6.24
CA GLY A 764 -9.53 11.63 -7.65
C GLY A 764 -8.66 12.29 -8.73
N LEU A 765 -7.68 13.14 -8.38
CA LEU A 765 -6.80 13.80 -9.36
C LEU A 765 -5.86 12.81 -10.06
N ASP A 766 -5.29 13.20 -11.20
CA ASP A 766 -4.41 12.34 -12.00
C ASP A 766 -3.10 11.98 -11.28
N PHE A 767 -2.51 10.85 -11.66
CA PHE A 767 -1.25 10.36 -11.08
C PHE A 767 -0.03 11.01 -11.76
N SER A 768 -0.08 12.33 -11.92
CA SER A 768 0.92 13.15 -12.62
C SER A 768 1.57 14.18 -11.70
N GLY A 769 2.76 14.69 -12.07
CA GLY A 769 3.45 15.75 -11.35
C GLY A 769 2.87 17.16 -11.54
N GLY A 770 3.08 18.04 -10.56
CA GLY A 770 2.78 19.47 -10.61
C GLY A 770 3.72 20.31 -9.72
N ASN A 771 3.94 21.57 -10.12
CA ASN A 771 4.83 22.52 -9.43
C ASN A 771 4.08 23.49 -8.49
N THR A 772 2.78 23.27 -8.26
CA THR A 772 1.97 24.15 -7.42
C THR A 772 1.95 23.64 -5.98
N ALA A 773 2.21 24.54 -5.02
CA ALA A 773 2.18 24.27 -3.58
C ALA A 773 3.24 23.23 -3.15
N VAL A 774 4.50 23.64 -3.29
CA VAL A 774 5.71 23.03 -2.72
C VAL A 774 6.63 24.16 -2.25
N ASP A 775 7.39 23.95 -1.17
CA ASP A 775 8.39 24.88 -0.60
C ASP A 775 9.38 25.40 -1.69
N GLY A 776 9.67 24.58 -2.71
CA GLY A 776 10.49 24.99 -3.87
C GLY A 776 11.99 25.03 -3.57
N VAL A 777 12.39 24.95 -2.30
CA VAL A 777 13.79 24.84 -1.86
C VAL A 777 14.23 23.38 -1.78
N VAL A 778 13.50 22.56 -1.02
CA VAL A 778 13.79 21.13 -0.82
C VAL A 778 13.05 20.27 -1.84
N ILE A 779 11.74 20.48 -1.95
CA ILE A 779 10.86 19.79 -2.90
C ILE A 779 10.60 20.71 -4.06
N ARG A 780 10.78 20.20 -5.28
CA ARG A 780 10.67 20.97 -6.50
C ARG A 780 9.34 20.78 -7.22
N GLU A 781 8.73 19.62 -7.06
CA GLU A 781 7.45 19.22 -7.62
C GLU A 781 6.87 18.08 -6.79
N ARG A 782 5.58 17.78 -6.97
CA ARG A 782 4.90 16.65 -6.30
C ARG A 782 3.81 16.07 -7.18
N LEU A 783 3.31 14.88 -6.84
CA LEU A 783 2.11 14.37 -7.49
C LEU A 783 0.91 15.28 -7.20
N ASN A 784 0.06 15.43 -8.21
CA ASN A 784 -1.23 16.13 -8.13
C ASN A 784 -2.22 15.33 -7.27
N ARG A 785 -2.21 14.00 -7.39
CA ARG A 785 -2.98 13.11 -6.51
C ARG A 785 -2.48 13.24 -5.07
N ILE A 786 -3.43 13.47 -4.18
CA ILE A 786 -3.20 13.57 -2.74
C ILE A 786 -4.09 12.51 -2.08
N TRP A 787 -3.53 11.84 -1.09
CA TRP A 787 -4.25 10.93 -0.23
C TRP A 787 -4.49 11.57 1.12
N ARG A 788 -5.52 11.10 1.81
CA ARG A 788 -5.83 11.55 3.16
C ARG A 788 -6.24 10.38 4.04
N VAL A 789 -5.72 10.37 5.26
CA VAL A 789 -5.96 9.30 6.24
C VAL A 789 -7.02 9.73 7.24
N SER A 790 -7.94 8.81 7.57
CA SER A 790 -8.64 8.83 8.84
C SER A 790 -7.96 7.83 9.76
N GLU A 791 -7.66 8.28 10.97
CA GLU A 791 -7.06 7.45 12.01
C GLU A 791 -7.98 7.50 13.24
N ASN A 792 -8.53 6.33 13.58
CA ASN A 792 -9.37 6.15 14.74
C ASN A 792 -8.55 5.48 15.83
N SER A 793 -8.05 6.30 16.76
CA SER A 793 -6.99 5.95 17.72
C SER A 793 -5.65 5.61 17.06
N ASP A 794 -4.57 5.65 17.83
CA ASP A 794 -3.19 5.54 17.33
C ASP A 794 -2.87 4.10 16.90
N VAL A 795 -2.66 3.85 15.60
CA VAL A 795 -2.25 2.51 15.10
C VAL A 795 -0.73 2.31 15.16
N GLY A 796 0.02 3.31 15.65
CA GLY A 796 1.46 3.40 15.62
C GLY A 796 2.01 3.72 14.22
N SER A 797 3.31 3.53 14.06
CA SER A 797 3.95 3.71 12.76
C SER A 797 3.58 2.59 11.78
N VAL A 798 3.47 2.92 10.50
CA VAL A 798 3.22 2.00 9.39
C VAL A 798 4.34 2.07 8.35
N SER A 799 4.41 1.07 7.50
CA SER A 799 5.09 1.17 6.20
C SER A 799 4.07 1.55 5.13
N VAL A 800 4.49 2.41 4.21
CA VAL A 800 3.68 2.93 3.10
C VAL A 800 4.43 2.69 1.81
N SER A 801 3.77 2.23 0.77
CA SER A 801 4.40 2.16 -0.55
C SER A 801 3.49 2.67 -1.65
N PHE A 802 4.14 3.16 -2.70
CA PHE A 802 3.50 3.56 -3.94
C PHE A 802 4.01 2.63 -5.04
N ASP A 803 3.08 1.93 -5.68
CA ASP A 803 3.35 1.21 -6.91
C ASP A 803 3.29 2.18 -8.08
N LEU A 804 4.46 2.47 -8.65
CA LEU A 804 4.65 3.47 -9.70
C LEU A 804 4.66 2.85 -11.11
N ALA A 805 4.32 1.57 -11.24
CA ALA A 805 4.38 0.83 -12.50
C ALA A 805 3.62 1.56 -13.62
N GLY A 806 4.30 1.77 -14.75
CA GLY A 806 3.73 2.43 -15.92
C GLY A 806 3.63 3.96 -15.84
N THR A 807 4.11 4.58 -14.76
CA THR A 807 4.00 6.03 -14.55
C THR A 807 5.32 6.73 -14.30
N LEU A 808 6.35 6.05 -13.78
CA LEU A 808 7.61 6.66 -13.37
C LEU A 808 8.81 5.78 -13.79
N GLY A 809 9.76 6.36 -14.54
CA GLY A 809 11.02 5.70 -14.87
C GLY A 809 11.92 5.52 -13.64
N SER A 810 12.81 4.53 -13.65
CA SER A 810 13.73 4.18 -12.56
C SER A 810 14.70 5.30 -12.14
N ALA A 811 14.84 6.36 -12.95
CA ALA A 811 15.78 7.46 -12.74
C ALA A 811 15.42 8.37 -11.54
N LEU A 812 14.20 8.31 -11.01
CA LEU A 812 13.72 9.24 -10.00
C LEU A 812 14.15 8.89 -8.57
N GLY A 813 14.22 7.60 -8.28
CA GLY A 813 14.96 7.00 -7.16
C GLY A 813 15.19 7.91 -5.94
N SER A 814 16.46 8.21 -5.67
CA SER A 814 16.92 9.01 -4.52
C SER A 814 16.36 10.43 -4.42
N ASN A 815 15.62 10.92 -5.40
CA ASN A 815 14.98 12.23 -5.38
C ASN A 815 13.53 12.21 -4.88
N LEU A 816 12.87 11.04 -4.82
CA LEU A 816 11.50 10.99 -4.30
C LEU A 816 11.46 11.09 -2.78
N ARG A 817 10.48 11.83 -2.28
CA ARG A 817 10.20 12.00 -0.86
C ARG A 817 8.73 11.79 -0.58
N LEU A 818 8.40 11.15 0.53
CA LEU A 818 7.05 11.22 1.09
C LEU A 818 6.88 12.60 1.72
N LEU A 819 5.81 13.29 1.32
CA LEU A 819 5.38 14.55 1.88
C LEU A 819 4.14 14.29 2.73
N ILE A 820 4.10 14.88 3.91
CA ILE A 820 2.94 14.85 4.80
C ILE A 820 2.61 16.29 5.15
N ASP A 821 1.37 16.68 4.88
CA ASP A 821 0.76 17.97 5.20
C ASP A 821 -0.27 17.74 6.30
N ARG A 822 0.02 18.29 7.47
CA ARG A 822 -0.69 18.07 8.72
C ARG A 822 -1.52 19.28 9.10
N ASP A 823 -1.06 20.49 8.79
CA ASP A 823 -1.77 21.72 9.11
C ASP A 823 -2.79 22.13 8.03
N GLY A 824 -2.68 21.54 6.85
CA GLY A 824 -3.57 21.72 5.72
C GLY A 824 -3.32 22.95 4.86
N ASP A 825 -2.10 23.49 4.89
CA ASP A 825 -1.71 24.64 4.06
C ASP A 825 -1.39 24.28 2.59
N GLY A 826 -1.43 22.99 2.25
CA GLY A 826 -1.23 22.49 0.90
C GLY A 826 0.22 22.15 0.55
N PHE A 827 1.01 21.70 1.53
CA PHE A 827 2.43 21.34 1.40
C PHE A 827 3.31 22.57 1.08
N ALA A 828 2.90 23.76 1.54
CA ALA A 828 3.63 24.99 1.27
C ALA A 828 4.90 25.09 2.13
N ASP A 829 4.93 24.39 3.26
CA ASP A 829 6.12 24.17 4.07
C ASP A 829 6.45 22.67 4.25
N ASN A 830 7.58 22.38 4.89
CA ASN A 830 7.99 21.01 5.21
C ASN A 830 7.47 20.61 6.60
N ASP A 831 6.15 20.64 6.78
CA ASP A 831 5.39 20.24 7.98
C ASP A 831 5.97 19.02 8.70
N VAL A 832 6.23 17.98 7.92
CA VAL A 832 7.06 16.84 8.29
C VAL A 832 8.27 16.83 7.36
N THR A 833 9.46 16.66 7.95
CA THR A 833 10.70 16.49 7.18
C THR A 833 10.50 15.44 6.09
N PRO A 834 10.64 15.79 4.79
CA PRO A 834 10.35 14.87 3.70
C PRO A 834 11.16 13.58 3.84
N VAL A 835 10.46 12.44 3.85
CA VAL A 835 11.07 11.14 4.16
C VAL A 835 11.58 10.50 2.86
N ALA A 836 12.84 10.06 2.84
CA ALA A 836 13.39 9.35 1.69
C ALA A 836 12.82 7.93 1.59
N GLY A 837 12.48 7.51 0.37
CA GLY A 837 11.95 6.18 0.10
C GLY A 837 13.03 5.15 -0.24
N SER A 838 12.76 3.89 0.08
CA SER A 838 13.46 2.72 -0.44
C SER A 838 12.84 2.28 -1.77
N PHE A 839 13.65 1.96 -2.77
CA PHE A 839 13.17 1.57 -4.10
C PHE A 839 13.44 0.11 -4.39
N SER A 840 12.43 -0.57 -4.91
CA SER A 840 12.63 -1.85 -5.56
C SER A 840 11.67 -2.06 -6.72
N GLY A 841 12.22 -2.33 -7.91
CA GLY A 841 11.45 -2.35 -9.15
C GLY A 841 10.75 -1.02 -9.40
N THR A 842 9.43 -1.05 -9.48
CA THR A 842 8.55 0.12 -9.66
C THR A 842 7.95 0.63 -8.35
N THR A 843 8.29 0.04 -7.23
CA THR A 843 7.69 0.37 -5.94
C THR A 843 8.66 1.22 -5.12
N VAL A 844 8.16 2.33 -4.59
CA VAL A 844 8.84 3.11 -3.55
C VAL A 844 8.17 2.85 -2.21
N THR A 845 8.95 2.55 -1.19
CA THR A 845 8.49 2.24 0.17
C THR A 845 9.06 3.25 1.17
N PHE A 846 8.25 3.65 2.13
CA PHE A 846 8.60 4.52 3.24
C PHE A 846 8.21 3.79 4.53
N SER A 847 9.16 3.61 5.44
CA SER A 847 8.95 2.79 6.65
C SER A 847 8.95 3.65 7.90
N GLY A 848 8.26 3.20 8.95
CA GLY A 848 8.23 3.91 10.23
C GLY A 848 7.46 5.24 10.17
N ILE A 849 6.47 5.35 9.28
CA ILE A 849 5.67 6.54 9.08
C ILE A 849 4.57 6.58 10.12
N ASN A 850 4.59 7.58 11.00
CA ASN A 850 3.53 7.83 11.96
C ASN A 850 2.62 8.94 11.45
N PHE A 851 1.44 8.56 10.94
CA PHE A 851 0.43 9.51 10.51
C PHE A 851 -0.36 10.04 11.71
N GLN A 852 -1.08 11.14 11.49
CA GLN A 852 -2.13 11.62 12.38
C GLN A 852 -3.45 11.64 11.62
N ASN A 853 -4.56 11.54 12.37
CA ASN A 853 -5.89 11.68 11.79
C ASN A 853 -6.02 12.98 10.98
N GLY A 854 -6.36 12.85 9.70
CA GLY A 854 -6.54 13.96 8.77
C GLY A 854 -5.30 14.40 8.01
N ASP A 855 -4.14 13.79 8.26
CA ASP A 855 -2.91 14.03 7.49
C ASP A 855 -3.18 13.81 6.00
N ARG A 856 -2.72 14.76 5.19
CA ARG A 856 -2.64 14.63 3.73
C ARG A 856 -1.25 14.14 3.39
N PHE A 857 -1.15 13.28 2.39
CA PHE A 857 0.16 12.81 1.95
C PHE A 857 0.21 12.59 0.44
N THR A 858 1.43 12.70 -0.08
CA THR A 858 1.75 12.47 -1.49
C THR A 858 3.25 12.24 -1.65
N ILE A 859 3.73 11.97 -2.86
CA ILE A 859 5.17 11.91 -3.15
C ILE A 859 5.64 13.17 -3.88
N GLY A 860 6.74 13.72 -3.42
CA GLY A 860 7.46 14.86 -3.97
C GLY A 860 8.78 14.45 -4.60
N ASN A 861 9.37 15.34 -5.37
CA ASN A 861 10.66 15.15 -6.01
C ASN A 861 11.59 16.34 -5.72
N THR A 862 12.83 16.06 -5.35
CA THR A 862 13.85 17.07 -5.02
C THR A 862 14.59 17.61 -6.26
N ASN A 863 14.40 17.05 -7.46
CA ASN A 863 15.16 17.42 -8.66
C ASN A 863 14.26 17.64 -9.90
N ILE A 864 14.17 18.90 -10.36
CA ILE A 864 13.41 19.30 -11.56
C ILE A 864 13.96 18.75 -12.88
N SER A 865 15.23 18.31 -12.93
CA SER A 865 15.80 17.76 -14.17
C SER A 865 15.31 16.35 -14.47
N LEU A 866 14.58 15.75 -13.53
CA LEU A 866 13.97 14.44 -13.65
C LEU A 866 12.52 14.61 -13.19
N PRO A 867 11.60 15.22 -13.95
CA PRO A 867 10.26 15.45 -13.45
C PRO A 867 9.45 14.14 -13.34
N LEU A 868 8.54 14.06 -12.37
CA LEU A 868 7.49 13.03 -12.27
C LEU A 868 6.72 13.06 -13.60
N PRO A 869 6.61 11.95 -14.37
CA PRO A 869 5.98 11.97 -15.67
C PRO A 869 4.54 12.47 -15.60
N ILE A 870 4.14 13.14 -16.66
CA ILE A 870 2.81 13.71 -16.82
C ILE A 870 2.12 13.02 -18.01
N GLU A 871 0.84 12.74 -17.80
CA GLU A 871 -0.06 11.85 -18.53
C GLU A 871 -0.73 12.52 -19.75
N LEU A 872 -1.25 11.68 -20.66
CA LEU A 872 -2.21 12.04 -21.69
C LEU A 872 -3.46 12.69 -21.03
N LEU A 873 -3.68 13.98 -21.24
CA LEU A 873 -4.79 14.74 -20.62
C LEU A 873 -6.16 14.36 -21.20
N SER A 874 -6.21 14.12 -22.50
CA SER A 874 -7.45 13.80 -23.20
C SER A 874 -7.17 13.08 -24.50
N PHE A 875 -8.11 12.27 -24.96
CA PHE A 875 -8.17 11.75 -26.32
C PHE A 875 -9.65 11.73 -26.71
N ASP A 876 -10.00 12.30 -27.85
CA ASP A 876 -11.36 12.38 -28.37
C ASP A 876 -11.39 12.08 -29.88
N ALA A 877 -12.55 11.67 -30.39
CA ALA A 877 -12.76 11.33 -31.79
C ALA A 877 -14.17 11.78 -32.21
N SER A 878 -14.25 12.55 -33.30
CA SER A 878 -15.51 13.12 -33.79
C SER A 878 -15.60 13.01 -35.31
N VAL A 879 -16.83 12.87 -35.84
CA VAL A 879 -17.05 12.74 -37.29
C VAL A 879 -17.22 14.11 -37.93
N ILE A 880 -16.41 14.40 -38.96
CA ILE A 880 -16.49 15.63 -39.75
C ILE A 880 -16.49 15.25 -41.23
N GLN A 881 -17.58 15.53 -41.94
CA GLN A 881 -17.69 15.31 -43.40
C GLN A 881 -17.33 13.87 -43.86
N ASN A 882 -17.79 12.85 -43.10
CA ASN A 882 -17.50 11.42 -43.28
C ASN A 882 -16.05 10.98 -42.97
N GLU A 883 -15.22 11.86 -42.44
CA GLU A 883 -13.90 11.54 -41.88
C GLU A 883 -13.99 11.59 -40.35
N VAL A 884 -13.02 10.99 -39.67
CA VAL A 884 -12.94 11.03 -38.20
C VAL A 884 -11.75 11.88 -37.79
N LEU A 885 -12.03 13.02 -37.16
CA LEU A 885 -11.03 13.87 -36.52
C LEU A 885 -10.74 13.33 -35.13
N LEU A 886 -9.47 13.02 -34.87
CA LEU A 886 -8.94 12.59 -33.59
C LEU A 886 -8.14 13.72 -32.97
N GLN A 887 -8.35 14.00 -31.69
CA GLN A 887 -7.65 15.08 -30.98
C GLN A 887 -7.21 14.58 -29.61
N TRP A 888 -5.98 14.89 -29.22
CA TRP A 888 -5.50 14.66 -27.86
C TRP A 888 -4.65 15.80 -27.37
N ALA A 889 -4.56 15.90 -26.05
CA ALA A 889 -3.65 16.81 -25.40
C ALA A 889 -2.75 16.02 -24.46
N THR A 890 -1.47 16.35 -24.44
CA THR A 890 -0.52 15.96 -23.40
C THR A 890 -0.25 17.18 -22.53
N ALA A 891 -0.01 17.02 -21.23
CA ALA A 891 0.43 18.14 -20.39
C ALA A 891 1.95 18.34 -20.42
N SER A 892 2.71 17.26 -20.61
CA SER A 892 4.15 17.26 -20.91
C SER A 892 4.53 15.94 -21.58
N GLU A 893 5.68 15.87 -22.25
CA GLU A 893 6.18 14.66 -22.91
C GLU A 893 7.63 14.40 -22.53
N LEU A 894 7.81 13.68 -21.42
CA LEU A 894 9.10 13.11 -21.03
C LEU A 894 9.14 11.63 -21.43
N ASN A 895 10.16 11.23 -22.17
CA ASN A 895 10.40 9.85 -22.66
C ASN A 895 9.44 9.33 -23.76
N ASN A 896 8.58 10.16 -24.33
CA ASN A 896 7.73 9.78 -25.47
C ASN A 896 8.51 9.86 -26.80
N ASP A 897 8.57 8.76 -27.55
CA ASP A 897 9.11 8.76 -28.91
C ASP A 897 8.01 9.12 -29.91
N TYR A 898 6.86 8.44 -29.87
CA TYR A 898 5.73 8.71 -30.77
C TYR A 898 4.39 8.15 -30.28
N PHE A 899 3.32 8.68 -30.86
CA PHE A 899 1.95 8.17 -30.74
C PHE A 899 1.55 7.40 -31.99
N THR A 900 1.00 6.20 -31.86
CA THR A 900 0.29 5.49 -32.92
C THR A 900 -1.21 5.66 -32.72
N VAL A 901 -1.88 6.30 -33.67
CA VAL A 901 -3.34 6.31 -33.75
C VAL A 901 -3.80 4.99 -34.35
N GLN A 902 -4.67 4.27 -33.65
CA GLN A 902 -5.18 2.97 -34.08
C GLN A 902 -6.69 2.98 -34.23
N ARG A 903 -7.19 2.26 -35.24
CA ARG A 903 -8.61 1.98 -35.45
C ARG A 903 -8.91 0.49 -35.32
N SER A 904 -10.16 0.16 -34.98
CA SER A 904 -10.69 -1.19 -35.02
C SER A 904 -12.17 -1.19 -35.42
N GLN A 905 -12.62 -2.25 -36.09
CA GLN A 905 -14.04 -2.51 -36.31
C GLN A 905 -14.68 -3.33 -35.17
N SER A 906 -13.88 -4.13 -34.45
CA SER A 906 -14.35 -5.02 -33.37
C SER A 906 -13.96 -4.57 -31.97
N GLY A 907 -13.00 -3.65 -31.83
CA GLY A 907 -12.36 -3.29 -30.56
C GLY A 907 -11.26 -4.26 -30.12
N GLU A 908 -11.06 -5.37 -30.85
CA GLU A 908 -10.08 -6.42 -30.51
C GLU A 908 -8.89 -6.44 -31.46
N SER A 909 -9.14 -6.28 -32.77
CA SER A 909 -8.11 -6.25 -33.81
C SER A 909 -7.85 -4.82 -34.26
N TRP A 910 -6.63 -4.33 -34.07
CA TRP A 910 -6.27 -2.93 -34.26
C TRP A 910 -5.36 -2.73 -35.46
N GLU A 911 -5.70 -1.76 -36.30
CA GLU A 911 -4.89 -1.29 -37.42
C GLU A 911 -4.33 0.10 -37.11
N ALA A 912 -3.06 0.33 -37.45
CA ALA A 912 -2.44 1.64 -37.31
C ALA A 912 -2.89 2.56 -38.46
N ILE A 913 -3.33 3.76 -38.11
CA ILE A 913 -3.71 4.80 -39.07
C ILE A 913 -2.51 5.69 -39.33
N GLU A 914 -1.92 6.22 -38.26
CA GLU A 914 -0.86 7.22 -38.34
C GLU A 914 0.06 7.11 -37.12
N GLU A 915 1.35 7.33 -37.33
CA GLU A 915 2.33 7.54 -36.27
C GLU A 915 2.75 9.00 -36.25
N ILE A 916 2.56 9.65 -35.12
CA ILE A 916 2.84 11.06 -34.91
C ILE A 916 3.94 11.16 -33.87
N LYS A 917 5.08 11.69 -34.30
CA LYS A 917 6.25 11.83 -33.44
C LYS A 917 5.89 12.72 -32.24
N GLY A 918 6.26 12.26 -31.05
CA GLY A 918 6.17 13.05 -29.83
C GLY A 918 7.11 14.25 -29.88
N SER A 919 6.82 15.28 -29.09
CA SER A 919 7.77 16.34 -28.86
C SER A 919 8.82 15.87 -27.85
N PRO A 920 10.12 15.87 -28.20
CA PRO A 920 11.16 15.54 -27.23
C PRO A 920 11.11 16.53 -26.06
N GLU A 921 10.87 16.02 -24.85
CA GLU A 921 11.07 16.73 -23.59
C GLU A 921 10.23 18.03 -23.46
N SER A 922 9.03 18.07 -24.05
CA SER A 922 8.16 19.24 -23.88
C SER A 922 7.57 19.30 -22.48
N GLN A 923 7.68 20.45 -21.81
CA GLN A 923 7.11 20.73 -20.49
C GLN A 923 5.85 21.60 -20.54
N VAL A 924 5.27 21.77 -21.74
CA VAL A 924 4.08 22.58 -21.98
C VAL A 924 3.03 21.71 -22.64
N ARG A 925 1.74 21.99 -22.37
CA ARG A 925 0.62 21.33 -23.05
C ARG A 925 0.84 21.33 -24.55
N ILE A 926 0.75 20.16 -25.17
CA ILE A 926 0.73 20.03 -26.62
C ILE A 926 -0.60 19.41 -27.04
N ASP A 927 -1.28 20.10 -27.93
CA ASP A 927 -2.48 19.62 -28.58
C ASP A 927 -2.10 19.00 -29.93
N TYR A 928 -2.50 17.75 -30.12
CA TYR A 928 -2.30 16.99 -31.34
C TYR A 928 -3.64 16.72 -32.02
N GLN A 929 -3.56 16.48 -33.32
CA GLN A 929 -4.68 15.99 -34.09
C GLN A 929 -4.22 15.03 -35.17
N ALA A 930 -5.06 14.05 -35.47
CA ALA A 930 -4.94 13.15 -36.60
C ALA A 930 -6.30 13.05 -37.30
N THR A 931 -6.32 12.68 -38.58
CA THR A 931 -7.58 12.48 -39.30
C THR A 931 -7.58 11.15 -40.01
N ASP A 932 -8.57 10.33 -39.69
CA ASP A 932 -8.86 9.15 -40.46
C ASP A 932 -9.80 9.50 -41.63
N THR A 933 -9.23 9.49 -42.83
CA THR A 933 -9.91 9.82 -44.09
C THR A 933 -10.69 8.66 -44.70
N LYS A 934 -10.55 7.45 -44.15
CA LYS A 934 -11.21 6.23 -44.65
C LYS A 934 -11.79 5.40 -43.51
N PRO A 935 -12.57 6.00 -42.58
CA PRO A 935 -13.12 5.27 -41.43
C PRO A 935 -13.99 4.11 -41.90
N HIS A 936 -14.10 3.06 -41.08
CA HIS A 936 -15.06 2.01 -41.40
C HIS A 936 -16.47 2.60 -41.37
N ILE A 937 -17.23 2.30 -42.42
CA ILE A 937 -18.65 2.56 -42.46
C ILE A 937 -19.34 1.80 -41.32
N GLY A 938 -20.23 2.51 -40.61
CA GLY A 938 -20.83 2.02 -39.38
C GLY A 938 -19.98 2.38 -38.17
N VAL A 939 -19.76 1.42 -37.27
CA VAL A 939 -19.00 1.66 -36.05
C VAL A 939 -17.50 1.54 -36.33
N SER A 940 -16.76 2.56 -35.91
CA SER A 940 -15.29 2.52 -35.80
C SER A 940 -14.88 2.83 -34.35
N TYR A 941 -13.92 2.07 -33.84
CA TYR A 941 -13.28 2.29 -32.54
C TYR A 941 -11.89 2.85 -32.74
N TYR A 942 -11.47 3.78 -31.90
CA TYR A 942 -10.16 4.42 -31.95
C TYR A 942 -9.49 4.38 -30.59
N ARG A 943 -8.17 4.24 -30.58
CA ARG A 943 -7.34 4.44 -29.40
C ARG A 943 -6.00 5.05 -29.81
N LEU A 944 -5.35 5.71 -28.87
CA LEU A 944 -3.98 6.14 -28.98
C LEU A 944 -3.09 5.10 -28.31
N LYS A 945 -1.98 4.75 -28.95
CA LYS A 945 -0.87 4.01 -28.35
C LYS A 945 0.30 4.97 -28.22
N GLN A 946 0.76 5.25 -27.01
CA GLN A 946 2.01 5.96 -26.79
C GLN A 946 3.17 4.94 -26.83
N THR A 947 4.29 5.28 -27.43
CA THR A 947 5.51 4.46 -27.44
C THR A 947 6.69 5.31 -26.99
N ASP A 948 7.35 4.84 -25.94
CA ASP A 948 8.49 5.52 -25.33
C ASP A 948 9.80 5.15 -26.04
N TYR A 949 10.89 5.90 -25.80
CA TYR A 949 12.19 5.65 -26.43
C TYR A 949 12.81 4.28 -26.07
N ASP A 950 12.37 3.66 -24.98
CA ASP A 950 12.78 2.31 -24.57
C ASP A 950 11.90 1.18 -25.18
N GLY A 951 10.89 1.55 -25.98
CA GLY A 951 9.95 0.64 -26.62
C GLY A 951 8.73 0.26 -25.77
N THR A 952 8.63 0.75 -24.53
CA THR A 952 7.43 0.57 -23.68
C THR A 952 6.24 1.26 -24.33
N SER A 953 5.03 0.73 -24.10
CA SER A 953 3.83 1.31 -24.70
C SER A 953 2.64 1.33 -23.76
N THR A 954 1.91 2.46 -23.75
CA THR A 954 0.66 2.66 -23.00
C THR A 954 -0.47 3.01 -23.96
N TYR A 955 -1.72 2.79 -23.56
CA TYR A 955 -2.89 3.01 -24.42
C TYR A 955 -3.90 3.96 -23.78
N SER A 956 -4.54 4.80 -24.59
CA SER A 956 -5.67 5.63 -24.14
C SER A 956 -6.94 4.80 -23.92
N SER A 957 -7.96 5.44 -23.35
CA SER A 957 -9.34 4.94 -23.46
C SER A 957 -9.77 4.82 -24.92
N ILE A 958 -10.68 3.88 -25.21
CA ILE A 958 -11.21 3.65 -26.55
C ILE A 958 -12.35 4.62 -26.84
N LYS A 959 -12.31 5.29 -27.98
CA LYS A 959 -13.39 6.14 -28.48
C LYS A 959 -14.15 5.45 -29.60
N ARG A 960 -15.48 5.42 -29.47
CA ARG A 960 -16.38 4.86 -30.47
C ARG A 960 -17.02 5.99 -31.26
N VAL A 961 -16.94 5.91 -32.58
CA VAL A 961 -17.63 6.81 -33.51
C VAL A 961 -18.43 6.02 -34.52
N GLN A 962 -19.49 6.62 -35.02
CA GLN A 962 -20.38 6.04 -36.02
C GLN A 962 -20.30 6.90 -37.28
N VAL A 963 -19.83 6.33 -38.39
CA VAL A 963 -19.78 6.99 -39.69
C VAL A 963 -20.91 6.44 -40.55
N ASP A 964 -21.89 7.29 -40.85
CA ASP A 964 -23.03 6.93 -41.69
C ASP A 964 -22.69 7.05 -43.18
N GLU A 965 -23.26 6.16 -44.01
CA GLU A 965 -23.08 6.24 -45.46
C GLU A 965 -23.84 7.44 -46.04
N SER A 966 -23.14 8.33 -46.74
CA SER A 966 -23.78 9.39 -47.52
C SER A 966 -24.23 8.85 -48.89
N TYR A 967 -25.40 8.22 -48.93
CA TYR A 967 -26.04 7.86 -50.20
C TYR A 967 -26.78 9.06 -50.81
N GLN A 968 -26.59 9.27 -52.12
CA GLN A 968 -27.27 10.33 -52.89
C GLN A 968 -28.30 9.68 -53.83
N LEU A 969 -29.60 9.98 -53.64
CA LEU A 969 -30.65 9.60 -54.59
C LEU A 969 -30.57 10.49 -55.83
N LYS A 970 -30.21 9.90 -56.99
CA LYS A 970 -30.37 10.58 -58.29
C LYS A 970 -31.35 9.80 -59.15
N ALA A 971 -32.15 10.53 -59.93
CA ALA A 971 -33.05 9.96 -60.91
C ALA A 971 -32.94 10.73 -62.22
N TYR A 972 -32.74 10.02 -63.33
CA TYR A 972 -32.59 10.62 -64.65
C TYR A 972 -33.11 9.70 -65.77
N PRO A 973 -33.64 10.25 -66.88
CA PRO A 973 -33.91 11.66 -67.09
C PRO A 973 -35.06 12.16 -66.20
N ASN A 974 -35.03 13.45 -65.86
CA ASN A 974 -36.12 14.15 -65.19
C ASN A 974 -36.15 15.58 -65.74
N PRO A 975 -37.09 15.94 -66.63
CA PRO A 975 -38.35 15.24 -66.95
C PRO A 975 -38.19 13.89 -67.69
N THR A 976 -39.21 13.03 -67.64
CA THR A 976 -39.23 11.68 -68.26
C THR A 976 -40.59 11.40 -68.92
N THR A 977 -40.66 10.44 -69.85
CA THR A 977 -41.92 9.89 -70.39
C THR A 977 -42.47 8.72 -69.55
N GLY A 978 -42.01 8.58 -68.30
CA GLY A 978 -42.38 7.48 -67.40
C GLY A 978 -41.33 6.38 -67.25
N LYS A 979 -40.15 6.52 -67.86
CA LYS A 979 -38.99 5.62 -67.68
C LYS A 979 -37.79 6.40 -67.14
N LEU A 980 -37.26 6.01 -65.99
CA LEU A 980 -36.12 6.68 -65.36
C LEU A 980 -35.13 5.67 -64.75
N THR A 981 -33.86 6.02 -64.77
CA THR A 981 -32.80 5.33 -64.02
C THR A 981 -32.68 5.97 -62.65
N VAL A 982 -32.65 5.13 -61.60
CA VAL A 982 -32.44 5.54 -60.21
C VAL A 982 -31.14 4.96 -59.70
N THR A 983 -30.30 5.82 -59.14
CA THR A 983 -29.01 5.47 -58.54
C THR A 983 -29.01 5.86 -57.08
N THR A 984 -28.75 4.88 -56.20
CA THR A 984 -28.78 5.04 -54.73
C THR A 984 -27.51 4.57 -54.03
N GLY A 985 -26.53 4.01 -54.76
CA GLY A 985 -25.31 3.44 -54.18
C GLY A 985 -25.49 2.07 -53.52
N PHE A 986 -26.71 1.53 -53.50
CA PHE A 986 -27.08 0.19 -53.02
C PHE A 986 -28.19 -0.40 -53.91
N ASN A 987 -28.34 -1.73 -53.90
CA ASN A 987 -29.39 -2.41 -54.65
C ASN A 987 -30.78 -2.14 -54.05
N LEU A 988 -31.71 -1.74 -54.91
CA LEU A 988 -33.10 -1.45 -54.54
C LEU A 988 -33.97 -2.68 -54.66
N GLU A 989 -34.65 -3.07 -53.59
CA GLU A 989 -35.72 -4.07 -53.66
C GLU A 989 -37.07 -3.41 -53.98
N PRO A 990 -38.06 -4.14 -54.51
CA PRO A 990 -39.39 -3.58 -54.79
C PRO A 990 -40.07 -2.91 -53.58
N GLN A 991 -39.78 -3.35 -52.35
CA GLN A 991 -40.31 -2.70 -51.15
C GLN A 991 -39.64 -1.36 -50.80
N ASP A 992 -38.44 -1.10 -51.33
CA ASP A 992 -37.59 0.04 -50.96
C ASP A 992 -37.94 1.31 -51.74
N ILE A 993 -38.82 1.23 -52.74
CA ILE A 993 -39.09 2.35 -53.66
C ILE A 993 -40.58 2.48 -54.00
N ARG A 994 -41.06 3.73 -54.02
CA ARG A 994 -42.45 4.06 -54.36
C ARG A 994 -42.50 5.33 -55.19
N LEU A 995 -43.40 5.35 -56.17
CA LEU A 995 -43.74 6.56 -56.91
C LEU A 995 -45.13 7.03 -56.47
N LEU A 996 -45.23 8.26 -55.99
CA LEU A 996 -46.46 8.84 -55.45
C LEU A 996 -46.92 10.00 -56.34
N ASN A 997 -48.22 10.13 -56.59
CA ASN A 997 -48.78 11.35 -57.19
C ASN A 997 -48.87 12.49 -56.16
N THR A 998 -49.29 13.69 -56.58
CA THR A 998 -49.39 14.87 -55.69
C THR A 998 -50.41 14.74 -54.56
N ILE A 999 -51.29 13.73 -54.59
CA ILE A 999 -52.24 13.42 -53.50
C ILE A 999 -51.81 12.23 -52.65
N GLY A 1000 -50.56 11.76 -52.81
CA GLY A 1000 -49.95 10.68 -52.01
C GLY A 1000 -50.37 9.26 -52.40
N GLN A 1001 -51.12 9.09 -53.49
CA GLN A 1001 -51.48 7.77 -54.00
C GLN A 1001 -50.31 7.14 -54.75
N GLN A 1002 -50.06 5.86 -54.49
CA GLN A 1002 -48.99 5.10 -55.13
C GLN A 1002 -49.33 4.75 -56.58
N VAL A 1003 -48.42 5.08 -57.49
CA VAL A 1003 -48.44 4.68 -58.90
C VAL A 1003 -47.71 3.34 -59.04
N PRO A 1004 -48.29 2.34 -59.73
CA PRO A 1004 -47.60 1.09 -59.99
C PRO A 1004 -46.33 1.32 -60.83
N ILE A 1005 -45.24 0.67 -60.45
CA ILE A 1005 -43.95 0.72 -61.15
C ILE A 1005 -43.44 -0.68 -61.44
N LEU A 1006 -42.76 -0.85 -62.57
CA LEU A 1006 -41.89 -1.99 -62.86
C LEU A 1006 -40.44 -1.59 -62.60
N ILE A 1007 -39.66 -2.51 -62.03
CA ILE A 1007 -38.25 -2.28 -61.71
C ILE A 1007 -37.41 -3.33 -62.43
N HIS A 1008 -36.48 -2.88 -63.25
CA HIS A 1008 -35.47 -3.73 -63.90
C HIS A 1008 -34.10 -3.40 -63.32
N GLN A 1009 -33.45 -4.38 -62.69
CA GLN A 1009 -32.15 -4.20 -62.04
C GLN A 1009 -31.01 -4.33 -63.06
N HIS A 1010 -30.04 -3.42 -63.00
CA HIS A 1010 -28.82 -3.48 -63.81
C HIS A 1010 -27.60 -3.00 -63.00
N GLY A 1011 -26.85 -3.92 -62.41
CA GLY A 1011 -25.48 -3.69 -61.92
C GLY A 1011 -25.24 -2.42 -61.09
N GLY A 1012 -26.08 -2.15 -60.08
CA GLY A 1012 -25.97 -0.96 -59.20
C GLY A 1012 -26.90 0.20 -59.55
N GLU A 1013 -27.65 0.09 -60.65
CA GLU A 1013 -28.73 1.02 -61.03
C GLU A 1013 -30.07 0.29 -61.16
N ALA A 1014 -31.17 0.97 -60.85
CA ALA A 1014 -32.52 0.47 -61.03
C ALA A 1014 -33.23 1.27 -62.13
N GLN A 1015 -33.63 0.59 -63.21
CA GLN A 1015 -34.54 1.19 -64.20
C GLN A 1015 -35.98 1.05 -63.73
N ILE A 1016 -36.67 2.17 -63.64
CA ILE A 1016 -38.06 2.25 -63.18
C ILE A 1016 -38.94 2.66 -64.34
N GLU A 1017 -40.00 1.91 -64.57
CA GLU A 1017 -41.05 2.19 -65.52
C GLU A 1017 -42.38 2.38 -64.78
N ALA A 1018 -42.92 3.60 -64.80
CA ALA A 1018 -44.23 3.89 -64.27
C ALA A 1018 -45.31 3.37 -65.23
N ILE A 1019 -46.33 2.68 -64.70
CA ILE A 1019 -47.35 2.00 -65.49
C ILE A 1019 -48.57 2.90 -65.66
N ASN A 1020 -48.82 3.32 -66.91
CA ASN A 1020 -49.90 4.24 -67.30
C ASN A 1020 -49.97 5.54 -66.47
N PRO A 1021 -48.86 6.26 -66.21
CA PRO A 1021 -48.92 7.52 -65.48
C PRO A 1021 -49.51 8.64 -66.34
N PRO A 1022 -50.49 9.41 -65.86
CA PRO A 1022 -50.84 10.69 -66.48
C PRO A 1022 -49.64 11.68 -66.48
N PRO A 1023 -49.57 12.63 -67.41
CA PRO A 1023 -48.60 13.72 -67.32
C PRO A 1023 -48.79 14.52 -66.03
N GLY A 1024 -47.70 14.81 -65.32
CA GLY A 1024 -47.78 15.46 -64.02
C GLY A 1024 -46.52 15.36 -63.18
N ILE A 1025 -46.68 15.72 -61.90
CA ILE A 1025 -45.59 15.76 -60.93
C ILE A 1025 -45.77 14.63 -59.94
N TYR A 1026 -44.70 13.89 -59.74
CA TYR A 1026 -44.64 12.74 -58.88
C TYR A 1026 -43.52 12.88 -57.86
N ILE A 1027 -43.64 12.18 -56.74
CA ILE A 1027 -42.62 12.05 -55.72
C ILE A 1027 -42.11 10.62 -55.77
N LEU A 1028 -40.86 10.45 -56.18
CA LEU A 1028 -40.15 9.19 -56.04
C LEU A 1028 -39.58 9.13 -54.64
N GLN A 1029 -40.06 8.20 -53.82
CA GLN A 1029 -39.60 7.98 -52.46
C GLN A 1029 -38.81 6.68 -52.40
N VAL A 1030 -37.62 6.74 -51.82
CA VAL A 1030 -36.77 5.56 -51.59
C VAL A 1030 -36.47 5.44 -50.11
N ARG A 1031 -36.62 4.24 -49.55
CA ARG A 1031 -36.39 3.93 -48.14
C ARG A 1031 -35.63 2.61 -47.97
N LYS A 1032 -34.51 2.63 -47.23
CA LYS A 1032 -33.71 1.46 -46.84
C LYS A 1032 -33.38 1.59 -45.35
N GLY A 1033 -33.99 0.77 -44.49
CA GLY A 1033 -33.85 0.90 -43.04
C GLY A 1033 -34.29 2.29 -42.53
N PHE A 1034 -33.35 3.04 -41.91
CA PHE A 1034 -33.53 4.41 -41.43
C PHE A 1034 -33.26 5.49 -42.48
N TRP A 1035 -32.65 5.15 -43.62
CA TRP A 1035 -32.41 6.10 -44.72
C TRP A 1035 -33.68 6.29 -45.56
N GLN A 1036 -34.09 7.53 -45.78
CA GLN A 1036 -35.21 7.88 -46.66
C GLN A 1036 -34.90 9.18 -47.42
N GLN A 1037 -35.04 9.15 -48.75
CA GLN A 1037 -34.98 10.36 -49.58
C GLN A 1037 -36.16 10.40 -50.55
N SER A 1038 -36.45 11.60 -51.04
CA SER A 1038 -37.53 11.81 -52.01
C SER A 1038 -37.09 12.77 -53.09
N LEU A 1039 -37.37 12.43 -54.36
CA LEU A 1039 -37.07 13.26 -55.52
C LEU A 1039 -38.37 13.60 -56.25
N ARG A 1040 -38.51 14.87 -56.66
CA ARG A 1040 -39.62 15.30 -57.51
C ARG A 1040 -39.34 14.86 -58.95
N ILE A 1041 -40.21 14.04 -59.52
CA ILE A 1041 -40.14 13.57 -60.91
C ILE A 1041 -41.24 14.25 -61.72
N ARG A 1042 -40.90 14.82 -62.86
CA ARG A 1042 -41.87 15.32 -63.84
C ARG A 1042 -42.03 14.27 -64.94
N ILE A 1043 -43.26 13.78 -65.11
CA ILE A 1043 -43.63 12.89 -66.22
C ILE A 1043 -44.36 13.76 -67.26
N ASP A 1044 -43.80 13.85 -68.48
CA ASP A 1044 -44.35 14.62 -69.60
C ASP A 1044 -45.33 13.80 -70.46
#